data_AF-A0A0W1A1D6-F1
#
_entry.id   AF-A0A0W1A1D6-F1
#
_cell.length_a   1.000
_cell.length_b   1.000
_cell.length_c   1.000
_cell.angle_alpha   90.00
_cell.angle_beta   90.00
_cell.angle_gamma   90.00
#
_symmetry.space_group_name_H-M   'P 1'
#
loop_
_entity.id
_entity.type
_entity.pdbx_description
1 polymer ?
#
loop_
_entity_poly.entity_id
_entity_poly.type
_entity_poly.pdbx_seq_one_letter_code
_entity_poly.pdbx_strand_id
1 'polypeptide(L)'
;MPNPFERALAQALYLKMLLSKAKTNLPKNPPVDPQGRFIVDVSLSYEDWESMYLETIPLDKRNDVKKLDVLNFKARTLRDLGHDVTDTTSVSLDCQTKSTEDAPAKLATHLEKYLPNDKRQDILKAYQGLAKGRIISLQQETHFHAHLIGQMLIKALDEGAPLDKQQKVLRDKQLLEGVGVALLKLNTKVVEFQAKALEKAYAKANKKKPFNQETFAIALNEELDNARKKLLPYIARQVRKDVIRHTKIQFTEKITRHLSKHLAEATSATPNDVLHMNKGTGTVSFIGGSKRTSHHQELGEDHLADRMIYSHHLTADEDVVPLAHRQQVRVPSIAVKKLHPITLALLEQDVKRKKLQIAESQGIEARINELDKKGKLSEEEKKQIVEEYNGIEQIILNAPREHKEMEKNVYTDKLVKQAINLRILKDTEEKIHHLQDKYKLGGDSRQEVGAHLPNAFVYNLYTALNNNTPLGIYDEGRNKQSQSADHILQAAHAYNARNKDKPLCLVQAESVNGWGYELSIQEGNPDLVNEAALMTQLASLHTVYGALRLDDQNRVKKLFDVYKEFLDSPDTSFYKYLRTTRASDKTKPEKLELADSRLQEVLDTLNAIKNTKTKPSDFQPEKDFKKRSEFEQHRQTFTYSAKAALVQFFKEGAFGHHENGYTYQALSVFVENSSIGGCKSANERAQAVNGRVSILDFVSLPPATRKLF
;
A
#
# COMPACT_ATOMS: atom_id res chain seq x y z
N MET A 1 -6.18 8.27 -19.48
CA MET A 1 -6.09 8.96 -18.15
C MET A 1 -5.73 10.44 -18.38
N PRO A 2 -6.10 11.42 -17.52
CA PRO A 2 -5.52 12.78 -17.58
C PRO A 2 -3.98 12.72 -17.53
N ASN A 3 -3.32 13.70 -18.13
CA ASN A 3 -1.86 13.79 -18.00
C ASN A 3 -1.47 14.12 -16.54
N PRO A 4 -0.21 13.87 -16.12
CA PRO A 4 0.20 14.06 -14.73
C PRO A 4 -0.02 15.47 -14.17
N PHE A 5 0.02 16.50 -15.01
CA PHE A 5 -0.17 17.89 -14.61
C PHE A 5 -1.65 18.22 -14.36
N GLU A 6 -2.53 17.86 -15.30
CA GLU A 6 -3.98 18.00 -15.15
C GLU A 6 -4.48 17.27 -13.91
N ARG A 7 -3.97 16.05 -13.71
CA ARG A 7 -4.28 15.24 -12.54
C ARG A 7 -3.86 15.93 -11.24
N ALA A 8 -2.64 16.43 -11.16
CA ALA A 8 -2.16 17.12 -9.96
C ALA A 8 -2.95 18.40 -9.66
N LEU A 9 -3.40 19.14 -10.67
CA LEU A 9 -4.27 20.30 -10.49
C LEU A 9 -5.63 19.91 -9.92
N ALA A 10 -6.28 18.90 -10.51
CA ALA A 10 -7.57 18.39 -10.03
C ALA A 10 -7.46 17.87 -8.59
N GLN A 11 -6.40 17.12 -8.28
CA GLN A 11 -6.10 16.63 -6.95
C GLN A 11 -5.89 17.77 -5.96
N ALA A 12 -5.03 18.76 -6.26
CA ALA A 12 -4.78 19.89 -5.37
C ALA A 12 -6.05 20.68 -5.05
N LEU A 13 -6.89 20.96 -6.07
CA LEU A 13 -8.17 21.65 -5.89
C LEU A 13 -9.13 20.85 -5.00
N TYR A 14 -9.22 19.54 -5.21
CA TYR A 14 -10.04 18.65 -4.39
C TYR A 14 -9.56 18.62 -2.93
N LEU A 15 -8.25 18.48 -2.70
CA LEU A 15 -7.69 18.48 -1.34
C LEU A 15 -7.89 19.83 -0.63
N LYS A 16 -7.77 20.96 -1.35
CA LYS A 16 -8.04 22.30 -0.83
C LYS A 16 -9.48 22.41 -0.32
N MET A 17 -10.45 21.95 -1.09
CA MET A 17 -11.86 21.99 -0.68
C MET A 17 -12.12 21.10 0.54
N LEU A 18 -11.55 19.89 0.57
CA LEU A 18 -11.66 19.00 1.73
C LEU A 18 -11.08 19.65 3.00
N LEU A 19 -9.90 20.28 2.92
CA LEU A 19 -9.29 20.99 4.06
C LEU A 19 -10.14 22.17 4.53
N SER A 20 -10.66 22.97 3.59
CA SER A 20 -11.56 24.09 3.89
C SER A 20 -12.80 23.61 4.64
N LYS A 21 -13.49 22.59 4.10
CA LYS A 21 -14.69 22.01 4.69
C LYS A 21 -14.42 21.36 6.05
N ALA A 22 -13.29 20.67 6.20
CA ALA A 22 -12.89 20.08 7.48
C ALA A 22 -12.76 21.14 8.59
N LYS A 23 -12.18 22.32 8.27
CA LYS A 23 -12.05 23.42 9.24
C LYS A 23 -13.41 23.99 9.64
N THR A 24 -14.32 24.17 8.69
CA THR A 24 -15.69 24.63 8.97
C THR A 24 -16.50 23.61 9.78
N ASN A 25 -16.25 22.32 9.56
CA ASN A 25 -16.92 21.22 10.25
C ASN A 25 -16.30 20.89 11.62
N LEU A 26 -15.23 21.56 12.05
CA LEU A 26 -14.64 21.32 13.36
C LEU A 26 -15.67 21.65 14.45
N PRO A 27 -16.03 20.68 15.33
CA PRO A 27 -16.93 20.98 16.43
C PRO A 27 -16.25 21.96 17.41
N LYS A 28 -17.05 22.71 18.17
CA LYS A 28 -16.56 23.72 19.13
C LYS A 28 -15.50 23.16 20.10
N ASN A 29 -15.67 21.90 20.52
CA ASN A 29 -14.74 21.15 21.39
C ASN A 29 -14.33 19.85 20.69
N PRO A 30 -13.40 19.90 19.72
CA PRO A 30 -13.02 18.73 18.96
C PRO A 30 -12.07 17.83 19.76
N PRO A 31 -12.17 16.51 19.63
CA PRO A 31 -11.18 15.62 20.23
C PRO A 31 -9.81 15.81 19.60
N VAL A 32 -8.83 16.16 20.43
CA VAL A 32 -7.45 16.36 19.99
C VAL A 32 -6.66 15.07 20.19
N ASP A 33 -5.96 14.63 19.15
CA ASP A 33 -5.01 13.52 19.22
C ASP A 33 -3.71 13.91 19.96
N PRO A 34 -2.99 12.97 20.63
CA PRO A 34 -1.67 13.25 21.20
C PRO A 34 -0.62 13.74 20.20
N GLN A 35 -0.86 13.61 18.90
CA GLN A 35 -0.06 14.23 17.85
C GLN A 35 -0.52 15.66 17.50
N GLY A 36 -1.44 16.26 18.26
CA GLY A 36 -2.03 17.60 18.03
C GLY A 36 -2.82 17.71 16.74
N ARG A 37 -3.59 16.66 16.45
CA ARG A 37 -4.40 16.55 15.23
C ARG A 37 -5.87 16.39 15.56
N PHE A 38 -6.73 16.86 14.67
CA PHE A 38 -8.17 16.57 14.68
C PHE A 38 -8.50 15.60 13.56
N ILE A 39 -9.53 14.79 13.75
CA ILE A 39 -10.11 13.98 12.68
C ILE A 39 -11.54 14.43 12.47
N VAL A 40 -11.82 14.82 11.24
CA VAL A 40 -13.14 15.30 10.81
C VAL A 40 -13.54 14.52 9.56
N ASP A 41 -14.70 13.89 9.60
CA ASP A 41 -15.27 13.26 8.40
C ASP A 41 -15.95 14.34 7.55
N VAL A 42 -15.60 14.38 6.27
CA VAL A 42 -16.03 15.40 5.32
C VAL A 42 -16.69 14.73 4.12
N SER A 43 -17.89 15.20 3.77
CA SER A 43 -18.55 14.92 2.50
C SER A 43 -18.77 16.24 1.78
N LEU A 44 -18.51 16.28 0.48
CA LEU A 44 -18.68 17.48 -0.33
C LEU A 44 -20.11 17.57 -0.87
N SER A 45 -20.85 18.61 -0.48
CA SER A 45 -22.19 18.91 -0.98
C SER A 45 -22.16 19.54 -2.38
N TYR A 46 -23.33 19.75 -2.98
CA TYR A 46 -23.42 20.44 -4.27
C TYR A 46 -22.81 21.85 -4.21
N GLU A 47 -23.06 22.57 -3.11
CA GLU A 47 -22.57 23.93 -2.87
C GLU A 47 -21.03 23.95 -2.74
N ASP A 48 -20.44 22.89 -2.16
CA ASP A 48 -18.98 22.76 -2.10
C ASP A 48 -18.39 22.60 -3.52
N TRP A 49 -19.02 21.79 -4.38
CA TRP A 49 -18.61 21.64 -5.80
C TRP A 49 -18.83 22.91 -6.62
N GLU A 50 -19.91 23.64 -6.36
CA GLU A 50 -20.19 24.93 -6.99
C GLU A 50 -19.13 25.96 -6.60
N SER A 51 -18.77 26.04 -5.31
CA SER A 51 -17.70 26.90 -4.82
C SER A 51 -16.36 26.58 -5.50
N MET A 52 -15.99 25.30 -5.59
CA MET A 52 -14.80 24.88 -6.36
C MET A 52 -14.87 25.32 -7.81
N TYR A 53 -16.02 25.18 -8.48
CA TYR A 53 -16.15 25.56 -9.89
C TYR A 53 -16.00 27.08 -10.08
N LEU A 54 -16.62 27.87 -9.20
CA LEU A 54 -16.53 29.34 -9.23
C LEU A 54 -15.10 29.84 -9.04
N GLU A 55 -14.26 29.14 -8.28
CA GLU A 55 -12.83 29.44 -8.16
C GLU A 55 -12.05 29.23 -9.47
N THR A 56 -12.53 28.35 -10.37
CA THR A 56 -11.85 28.04 -11.64
C THR A 56 -12.25 28.91 -12.82
N ILE A 57 -13.28 29.76 -12.66
CA ILE A 57 -13.79 30.61 -13.75
C ILE A 57 -13.60 32.10 -13.45
N PRO A 58 -13.46 32.95 -14.49
CA PRO A 58 -13.41 34.40 -14.36
C PRO A 58 -14.61 34.98 -13.60
N LEU A 59 -14.39 36.06 -12.84
CA LEU A 59 -15.41 36.71 -12.02
C LEU A 59 -16.64 37.17 -12.82
N ASP A 60 -16.43 37.69 -14.02
CA ASP A 60 -17.47 38.16 -14.94
C ASP A 60 -18.41 37.05 -15.42
N LYS A 61 -17.99 35.78 -15.33
CA LYS A 61 -18.78 34.62 -15.76
C LYS A 61 -19.51 33.91 -14.62
N ARG A 62 -19.32 34.33 -13.36
CA ARG A 62 -19.89 33.64 -12.19
C ARG A 62 -21.42 33.72 -12.12
N ASN A 63 -22.01 34.80 -12.62
CA ASN A 63 -23.46 34.99 -12.60
C ASN A 63 -24.20 34.11 -13.62
N ASP A 64 -23.49 33.55 -14.60
CA ASP A 64 -24.06 32.73 -15.69
C ASP A 64 -23.95 31.22 -15.41
N VAL A 65 -23.40 30.82 -14.26
CA VAL A 65 -23.18 29.42 -13.91
C VAL A 65 -24.52 28.69 -13.73
N LYS A 66 -24.73 27.65 -14.52
CA LYS A 66 -25.89 26.78 -14.40
C LYS A 66 -25.53 25.55 -13.58
N LYS A 67 -26.55 24.94 -12.96
CA LYS A 67 -26.42 23.68 -12.24
C LYS A 67 -25.76 22.56 -13.05
N LEU A 68 -26.06 22.51 -14.35
CA LEU A 68 -25.47 21.52 -15.26
C LEU A 68 -23.95 21.71 -15.40
N ASP A 69 -23.46 22.95 -15.35
CA ASP A 69 -22.03 23.26 -15.45
C ASP A 69 -21.28 22.72 -14.23
N VAL A 70 -21.86 22.88 -13.03
CA VAL A 70 -21.30 22.35 -11.77
C VAL A 70 -21.26 20.81 -11.78
N LEU A 71 -22.32 20.16 -12.27
CA LEU A 71 -22.36 18.69 -12.38
C LEU A 71 -21.33 18.17 -13.38
N ASN A 72 -21.19 18.84 -14.54
CA ASN A 72 -20.17 18.52 -15.53
C ASN A 72 -18.76 18.76 -14.99
N PHE A 73 -18.55 19.85 -14.25
CA PHE A 73 -17.30 20.12 -13.55
C PHE A 73 -16.97 19.02 -12.55
N LYS A 74 -17.92 18.62 -11.69
CA LYS A 74 -17.74 17.52 -10.74
C LYS A 74 -17.34 16.23 -11.46
N ALA A 75 -18.09 15.82 -12.48
CA ALA A 75 -17.81 14.60 -13.23
C ALA A 75 -16.42 14.63 -13.88
N ARG A 76 -16.03 15.76 -14.47
CA ARG A 76 -14.70 15.97 -15.04
C ARG A 76 -13.61 15.90 -13.98
N THR A 77 -13.75 16.65 -12.88
CA THR A 77 -12.75 16.67 -11.80
C THR A 77 -12.54 15.28 -11.22
N LEU A 78 -13.61 14.52 -10.96
CA LEU A 78 -13.51 13.13 -10.45
C LEU A 78 -12.77 12.20 -11.42
N ARG A 79 -13.06 12.29 -12.73
CA ARG A 79 -12.29 11.57 -13.75
C ARG A 79 -10.83 12.00 -13.77
N ASP A 80 -10.58 13.29 -13.63
CA ASP A 80 -9.25 13.88 -13.70
C ASP A 80 -8.41 13.60 -12.42
N LEU A 81 -9.01 13.13 -11.32
CA LEU A 81 -8.26 12.60 -10.18
C LEU A 81 -7.45 11.35 -10.53
N GLY A 82 -7.90 10.58 -11.53
CA GLY A 82 -7.25 9.35 -11.98
C GLY A 82 -7.49 8.13 -11.07
N HIS A 83 -8.46 8.21 -10.15
CA HIS A 83 -8.91 7.12 -9.30
C HIS A 83 -10.31 7.41 -8.75
N ASP A 84 -11.00 6.38 -8.27
CA ASP A 84 -12.27 6.54 -7.56
C ASP A 84 -12.07 7.18 -6.19
N VAL A 85 -13.01 8.03 -5.78
CA VAL A 85 -13.12 8.59 -4.43
C VAL A 85 -14.38 8.09 -3.77
N THR A 86 -14.35 8.05 -2.44
CA THR A 86 -15.48 7.75 -1.59
C THR A 86 -16.29 9.01 -1.29
N ASP A 87 -17.56 8.83 -0.90
CA ASP A 87 -18.45 9.95 -0.56
C ASP A 87 -18.00 10.73 0.70
N THR A 88 -17.18 10.09 1.53
CA THR A 88 -16.70 10.65 2.81
C THR A 88 -15.20 10.49 2.91
N THR A 89 -14.50 11.59 3.15
CA THR A 89 -13.07 11.60 3.45
C THR A 89 -12.84 11.91 4.93
N SER A 90 -12.08 11.07 5.64
CA SER A 90 -11.62 11.34 6.99
C SER A 90 -10.39 12.25 6.95
N VAL A 91 -10.55 13.52 7.30
CA VAL A 91 -9.51 14.55 7.25
C VAL A 91 -8.80 14.66 8.60
N SER A 92 -7.52 14.32 8.62
CA SER A 92 -6.60 14.51 9.74
C SER A 92 -5.95 15.90 9.63
N LEU A 93 -6.51 16.86 10.37
CA LEU A 93 -6.03 18.24 10.42
C LEU A 93 -4.92 18.39 11.47
N ASP A 94 -3.74 18.83 11.04
CA ASP A 94 -2.63 19.20 11.91
C ASP A 94 -2.77 20.65 12.38
N CYS A 95 -2.74 20.86 13.69
CA CYS A 95 -2.94 22.18 14.29
C CYS A 95 -1.73 22.67 15.08
N GLN A 96 -0.54 22.18 14.74
CA GLN A 96 0.67 22.40 15.55
C GLN A 96 1.58 23.56 15.10
N THR A 97 1.16 24.42 14.17
CA THR A 97 2.00 25.55 13.74
C THR A 97 1.89 26.77 14.65
N LYS A 98 2.99 27.53 14.70
CA LYS A 98 3.15 28.80 15.44
C LYS A 98 2.06 29.84 15.15
N SER A 99 1.35 29.74 14.02
CA SER A 99 0.33 30.70 13.57
C SER A 99 -1.06 30.50 14.19
N THR A 100 -1.34 29.38 14.86
CA THR A 100 -2.65 29.14 15.50
C THR A 100 -2.48 28.96 17.00
N GLU A 101 -2.55 30.05 17.76
CA GLU A 101 -2.51 30.05 19.24
C GLU A 101 -3.61 29.15 19.86
N ASP A 102 -4.69 28.88 19.13
CA ASP A 102 -5.89 28.21 19.66
C ASP A 102 -5.78 26.70 19.90
N ALA A 103 -5.05 25.94 19.07
CA ALA A 103 -5.09 24.48 19.16
C ALA A 103 -4.19 23.90 20.26
N PRO A 104 -2.94 24.37 20.46
CA PRO A 104 -2.16 24.06 21.66
C PRO A 104 -2.89 24.45 22.95
N ALA A 105 -3.59 25.58 22.94
CA ALA A 105 -4.41 26.04 24.06
C ALA A 105 -5.59 25.08 24.33
N LYS A 106 -6.36 24.69 23.30
CA LYS A 106 -7.47 23.72 23.44
C LYS A 106 -6.99 22.37 23.99
N LEU A 107 -5.88 21.83 23.46
CA LEU A 107 -5.31 20.59 23.95
C LEU A 107 -4.83 20.72 25.40
N ALA A 108 -4.16 21.83 25.73
CA ALA A 108 -3.77 22.12 27.10
C ALA A 108 -5.02 22.13 27.99
N THR A 109 -6.04 22.92 27.69
CA THR A 109 -7.29 22.98 28.46
C THR A 109 -7.92 21.60 28.69
N HIS A 110 -7.92 20.72 27.69
CA HIS A 110 -8.42 19.35 27.84
C HIS A 110 -7.57 18.49 28.77
N LEU A 111 -6.23 18.58 28.66
CA LEU A 111 -5.30 17.82 29.50
C LEU A 111 -5.23 18.34 30.93
N GLU A 112 -5.33 19.65 31.13
CA GLU A 112 -5.19 20.32 32.43
C GLU A 112 -6.13 19.77 33.49
N LYS A 113 -7.36 19.41 33.10
CA LYS A 113 -8.36 18.78 33.98
C LYS A 113 -7.87 17.49 34.64
N TYR A 114 -6.94 16.77 33.99
CA TYR A 114 -6.48 15.46 34.42
C TYR A 114 -5.00 15.45 34.84
N LEU A 115 -4.25 16.53 34.57
CA LEU A 115 -2.85 16.65 34.97
C LEU A 115 -2.71 17.18 36.41
N PRO A 116 -1.67 16.76 37.17
CA PRO A 116 -1.40 17.27 38.50
C PRO A 116 -1.11 18.78 38.49
N ASN A 117 -1.79 19.55 39.36
CA ASN A 117 -1.68 21.01 39.40
C ASN A 117 -0.22 21.49 39.57
N ASP A 118 0.58 20.79 40.39
CA ASP A 118 1.96 21.14 40.74
C ASP A 118 2.96 20.94 39.59
N LYS A 119 2.65 20.05 38.63
CA LYS A 119 3.55 19.68 37.51
C LYS A 119 2.99 19.99 36.14
N ARG A 120 1.74 20.47 36.07
CA ARG A 120 0.98 20.70 34.84
C ARG A 120 1.78 21.47 33.81
N GLN A 121 2.31 22.64 34.18
CA GLN A 121 3.03 23.52 33.25
C GLN A 121 4.32 22.88 32.74
N ASP A 122 5.06 22.18 33.61
CA ASP A 122 6.29 21.50 33.21
C ASP A 122 6.02 20.34 32.25
N ILE A 123 4.98 19.53 32.53
CA ILE A 123 4.56 18.43 31.66
C ILE A 123 4.14 18.96 30.29
N LEU A 124 3.32 20.01 30.26
CA LEU A 124 2.86 20.62 29.01
C LEU A 124 4.03 21.22 28.21
N LYS A 125 4.96 21.92 28.87
CA LYS A 125 6.17 22.46 28.24
C LYS A 125 7.05 21.36 27.66
N ALA A 126 7.31 20.29 28.42
CA ALA A 126 8.06 19.13 27.95
C ALA A 126 7.36 18.47 26.75
N TYR A 127 6.04 18.33 26.82
CA TYR A 127 5.24 17.80 25.73
C TYR A 127 5.30 18.66 24.47
N GLN A 128 5.24 19.99 24.57
CA GLN A 128 5.34 20.88 23.40
C GLN A 128 6.70 20.81 22.71
N GLY A 129 7.77 20.49 23.44
CA GLY A 129 9.10 20.29 22.84
C GLY A 129 9.26 18.99 22.05
N LEU A 130 8.26 18.10 21.99
CA LEU A 130 8.36 16.82 21.29
C LEU A 130 8.11 16.94 19.79
N ALA A 131 8.80 16.13 18.99
CA ALA A 131 8.45 15.86 17.60
C ALA A 131 7.18 14.99 17.55
N LYS A 132 6.03 15.61 17.34
CA LYS A 132 4.70 15.03 17.57
C LYS A 132 4.36 13.88 16.63
N GLY A 133 4.89 13.89 15.41
CA GLY A 133 4.79 12.77 14.47
C GLY A 133 5.45 11.47 14.97
N ARG A 134 6.22 11.51 16.07
CA ARG A 134 6.82 10.33 16.71
C ARG A 134 6.01 9.77 17.87
N ILE A 135 4.84 10.34 18.17
CA ILE A 135 3.99 9.94 19.30
C ILE A 135 2.85 9.05 18.79
N ILE A 136 2.42 8.02 19.52
CA ILE A 136 1.23 7.22 19.15
C ILE A 136 -0.04 8.10 19.06
N SER A 137 -0.77 8.00 17.95
CA SER A 137 -2.02 8.73 17.73
C SER A 137 -3.23 8.05 18.37
N LEU A 138 -3.29 8.10 19.69
CA LEU A 138 -4.30 7.37 20.48
C LEU A 138 -5.75 7.71 20.09
N GLN A 139 -6.04 8.96 19.73
CA GLN A 139 -7.39 9.38 19.33
C GLN A 139 -7.70 8.87 17.92
N GLN A 140 -6.73 8.91 17.01
CA GLN A 140 -6.87 8.36 15.66
C GLN A 140 -7.10 6.85 15.67
N GLU A 141 -6.31 6.11 16.45
CA GLU A 141 -6.52 4.67 16.62
C GLU A 141 -7.89 4.38 17.23
N THR A 142 -8.33 5.17 18.22
CA THR A 142 -9.67 5.05 18.81
C THR A 142 -10.76 5.25 17.77
N HIS A 143 -10.64 6.29 16.94
CA HIS A 143 -11.55 6.58 15.84
C HIS A 143 -11.66 5.39 14.88
N PHE A 144 -10.54 4.83 14.42
CA PHE A 144 -10.54 3.71 13.48
C PHE A 144 -11.01 2.40 14.13
N HIS A 145 -10.67 2.12 15.38
CA HIS A 145 -11.19 0.93 16.07
C HIS A 145 -12.70 1.00 16.30
N ALA A 146 -13.25 2.17 16.61
CA ALA A 146 -14.70 2.32 16.75
C ALA A 146 -15.43 2.08 15.42
N HIS A 147 -14.90 2.62 14.32
CA HIS A 147 -15.44 2.39 12.98
C HIS A 147 -15.30 0.93 12.54
N LEU A 148 -14.16 0.28 12.80
CA LEU A 148 -13.98 -1.15 12.54
C LEU A 148 -15.09 -1.97 13.19
N ILE A 149 -15.38 -1.70 14.46
CA ILE A 149 -16.45 -2.39 15.19
C ILE A 149 -17.81 -2.09 14.55
N GLY A 150 -18.09 -0.84 14.19
CA GLY A 150 -19.31 -0.47 13.46
C GLY A 150 -19.48 -1.23 12.15
N GLN A 151 -18.41 -1.34 11.36
CA GLN A 151 -18.40 -2.06 10.08
C GLN A 151 -18.57 -3.57 10.26
N MET A 152 -17.92 -4.15 11.28
CA MET A 152 -18.14 -5.55 11.64
C MET A 152 -19.60 -5.83 12.03
N LEU A 153 -20.23 -4.90 12.76
CA LEU A 153 -21.64 -5.02 13.12
C LEU A 153 -22.55 -4.97 11.89
N ILE A 154 -22.30 -4.07 10.94
CA ILE A 154 -23.03 -4.00 9.66
C ILE A 154 -22.98 -5.35 8.94
N LYS A 155 -21.79 -5.90 8.72
CA LYS A 155 -21.61 -7.18 8.02
C LYS A 155 -22.26 -8.36 8.77
N ALA A 156 -22.07 -8.44 10.09
CA ALA A 156 -22.69 -9.49 10.90
C ALA A 156 -24.23 -9.42 10.89
N LEU A 157 -24.81 -8.21 10.78
CA LEU A 157 -26.25 -8.02 10.64
C LEU A 157 -26.76 -8.41 9.25
N ASP A 158 -26.00 -8.16 8.19
CA ASP A 158 -26.36 -8.59 6.84
C ASP A 158 -26.50 -10.12 6.75
N GLU A 159 -25.58 -10.86 7.37
CA GLU A 159 -25.63 -12.33 7.43
C GLU A 159 -26.74 -12.82 8.39
N GLY A 160 -26.91 -12.13 9.52
CA GLY A 160 -27.85 -12.54 10.57
C GLY A 160 -29.32 -12.24 10.27
N ALA A 161 -29.60 -11.16 9.55
CA ALA A 161 -30.93 -10.62 9.31
C ALA A 161 -30.96 -9.83 7.98
N PRO A 162 -31.05 -10.52 6.83
CA PRO A 162 -31.06 -9.86 5.53
C PRO A 162 -32.27 -8.93 5.41
N LEU A 163 -32.01 -7.69 5.01
CA LEU A 163 -33.00 -6.66 4.75
C LEU A 163 -32.99 -6.30 3.27
N ASP A 164 -34.06 -5.65 2.80
CA ASP A 164 -34.02 -5.02 1.47
C ASP A 164 -32.98 -3.88 1.43
N LYS A 165 -32.66 -3.45 0.21
CA LYS A 165 -31.61 -2.45 -0.04
C LYS A 165 -31.88 -1.11 0.66
N GLN A 166 -33.13 -0.64 0.72
CA GLN A 166 -33.46 0.66 1.32
C GLN A 166 -33.38 0.58 2.85
N GLN A 167 -33.92 -0.48 3.44
CA GLN A 167 -33.83 -0.75 4.87
C GLN A 167 -32.37 -0.90 5.31
N LYS A 168 -31.53 -1.57 4.50
CA LYS A 168 -30.10 -1.71 4.75
C LYS A 168 -29.39 -0.36 4.82
N VAL A 169 -29.61 0.51 3.84
CA VAL A 169 -29.00 1.87 3.82
C VAL A 169 -29.41 2.67 5.06
N LEU A 170 -30.68 2.64 5.43
CA LEU A 170 -31.17 3.36 6.62
C LEU A 170 -30.56 2.81 7.91
N ARG A 171 -30.52 1.47 8.05
CA ARG A 171 -29.93 0.78 9.20
C ARG A 171 -28.44 1.10 9.33
N ASP A 172 -27.69 1.01 8.23
CA ASP A 172 -26.24 1.23 8.22
C ASP A 172 -25.91 2.69 8.59
N LYS A 173 -26.71 3.64 8.11
CA LYS A 173 -26.63 5.04 8.53
C LYS A 173 -26.84 5.20 10.04
N GLN A 174 -27.90 4.61 10.60
CA GLN A 174 -28.17 4.65 12.04
C GLN A 174 -27.07 3.97 12.87
N LEU A 175 -26.48 2.87 12.37
CA LEU A 175 -25.35 2.20 13.01
C LEU A 175 -24.15 3.14 13.11
N LEU A 176 -23.80 3.82 12.02
CA LEU A 176 -22.69 4.76 11.98
C LEU A 176 -22.95 6.02 12.82
N GLU A 177 -24.19 6.51 12.87
CA GLU A 177 -24.58 7.58 13.81
C GLU A 177 -24.36 7.15 15.27
N GLY A 178 -24.72 5.91 15.62
CA GLY A 178 -24.45 5.32 16.93
C GLY A 178 -22.94 5.23 17.25
N VAL A 179 -22.10 4.91 16.26
CA VAL A 179 -20.64 4.95 16.39
C VAL A 179 -20.14 6.38 16.64
N GLY A 180 -20.68 7.37 15.92
CA GLY A 180 -20.35 8.79 16.12
C GLY A 180 -20.66 9.27 17.54
N VAL A 181 -21.82 8.90 18.08
CA VAL A 181 -22.19 9.19 19.49
C VAL A 181 -21.23 8.51 20.47
N ALA A 182 -20.83 7.27 20.20
CA ALA A 182 -19.85 6.56 21.02
C ALA A 182 -18.50 7.28 21.04
N LEU A 183 -18.03 7.74 19.88
CA LEU A 183 -16.77 8.49 19.75
C LEU A 183 -16.77 9.76 20.60
N LEU A 184 -17.85 10.54 20.57
CA LEU A 184 -17.98 11.75 21.41
C LEU A 184 -17.76 11.46 22.90
N LYS A 185 -18.26 10.30 23.40
CA LYS A 185 -18.06 9.88 24.80
C LYS A 185 -16.67 9.32 25.05
N LEU A 186 -16.12 8.58 24.09
CA LEU A 186 -14.77 8.01 24.18
C LEU A 186 -13.70 9.08 24.29
N ASN A 187 -13.90 10.26 23.68
CA ASN A 187 -12.96 11.39 23.73
C ASN A 187 -12.54 11.76 25.15
N THR A 188 -13.50 11.87 26.07
CA THR A 188 -13.21 12.17 27.49
C THR A 188 -12.25 11.14 28.09
N LYS A 189 -12.44 9.86 27.73
CA LYS A 189 -11.62 8.77 28.24
C LYS A 189 -10.24 8.77 27.58
N VAL A 190 -10.14 9.04 26.28
CA VAL A 190 -8.86 9.18 25.56
C VAL A 190 -8.01 10.27 26.22
N VAL A 191 -8.58 11.46 26.45
CA VAL A 191 -7.88 12.58 27.09
C VAL A 191 -7.39 12.22 28.49
N GLU A 192 -8.21 11.54 29.30
CA GLU A 192 -7.81 11.05 30.63
C GLU A 192 -6.60 10.09 30.54
N PHE A 193 -6.64 9.13 29.61
CA PHE A 193 -5.55 8.19 29.40
C PHE A 193 -4.28 8.87 28.89
N GLN A 194 -4.40 9.84 27.99
CA GLN A 194 -3.29 10.63 27.49
C GLN A 194 -2.64 11.45 28.60
N ALA A 195 -3.43 12.14 29.43
CA ALA A 195 -2.90 12.92 30.55
C ALA A 195 -2.13 12.03 31.55
N LYS A 196 -2.66 10.85 31.88
CA LYS A 196 -1.98 9.86 32.72
C LYS A 196 -0.69 9.33 32.10
N ALA A 197 -0.69 9.11 30.78
CA ALA A 197 0.52 8.69 30.06
C ALA A 197 1.60 9.78 30.10
N LEU A 198 1.23 11.04 29.89
CA LEU A 198 2.12 12.20 29.98
C LEU A 198 2.73 12.35 31.39
N GLU A 199 1.90 12.28 32.44
CA GLU A 199 2.36 12.38 33.82
C GLU A 199 3.42 11.31 34.14
N LYS A 200 3.14 10.05 33.81
CA LYS A 200 4.05 8.94 34.07
C LYS A 200 5.34 9.02 33.26
N ALA A 201 5.23 9.35 31.97
CA ALA A 201 6.39 9.51 31.11
C ALA A 201 7.29 10.65 31.61
N TYR A 202 6.68 11.77 32.03
CA TYR A 202 7.42 12.91 32.59
C TYR A 202 8.12 12.51 33.88
N ALA A 203 7.43 11.82 34.80
CA ALA A 203 8.03 11.32 36.03
C ALA A 203 9.21 10.36 35.79
N LYS A 204 9.18 9.55 34.71
CA LYS A 204 10.28 8.66 34.31
C LYS A 204 11.46 9.45 33.75
N ALA A 205 11.21 10.44 32.89
CA ALA A 205 12.25 11.25 32.27
C ALA A 205 12.91 12.24 33.25
N ASN A 206 12.13 12.85 34.15
CA ASN A 206 12.60 13.87 35.11
C ASN A 206 13.51 13.30 36.22
N LYS A 207 13.62 11.96 36.34
CA LYS A 207 14.61 11.31 37.21
C LYS A 207 16.05 11.50 36.70
N LYS A 208 16.23 11.75 35.40
CA LYS A 208 17.53 12.04 34.80
C LYS A 208 17.73 13.55 34.76
N LYS A 209 18.87 14.03 35.28
CA LYS A 209 19.28 15.43 35.19
C LYS A 209 20.49 15.54 34.25
N PRO A 210 20.47 16.40 33.22
CA PRO A 210 19.35 17.25 32.78
C PRO A 210 18.17 16.44 32.20
N PHE A 211 16.99 17.06 32.12
CA PHE A 211 15.80 16.45 31.52
C PHE A 211 16.10 15.98 30.09
N ASN A 212 15.83 14.71 29.80
CA ASN A 212 16.13 14.12 28.51
C ASN A 212 14.85 13.95 27.67
N GLN A 213 14.72 14.78 26.62
CA GLN A 213 13.57 14.84 25.73
C GLN A 213 13.30 13.52 25.00
N GLU A 214 14.36 12.80 24.61
CA GLU A 214 14.25 11.51 23.92
C GLU A 214 13.75 10.40 24.84
N THR A 215 14.26 10.35 26.07
CA THR A 215 13.77 9.43 27.12
C THR A 215 12.30 9.70 27.41
N PHE A 216 11.88 10.97 27.44
CA PHE A 216 10.48 11.33 27.60
C PHE A 216 9.62 10.84 26.42
N ALA A 217 10.07 11.01 25.18
CA ALA A 217 9.36 10.54 23.99
C ALA A 217 9.17 9.02 23.99
N ILE A 218 10.23 8.26 24.29
CA ILE A 218 10.19 6.79 24.36
C ILE A 218 9.22 6.35 25.47
N ALA A 219 9.36 6.91 26.67
CA ALA A 219 8.48 6.61 27.80
C ALA A 219 7.02 6.95 27.52
N LEU A 220 6.76 8.05 26.81
CA LEU A 220 5.41 8.45 26.44
C LEU A 220 4.78 7.45 25.47
N ASN A 221 5.52 6.98 24.47
CA ASN A 221 5.01 5.95 23.56
C ASN A 221 4.74 4.62 24.26
N GLU A 222 5.60 4.20 25.20
CA GLU A 222 5.35 3.01 26.02
C GLU A 222 4.03 3.14 26.81
N GLU A 223 3.81 4.30 27.46
CA GLU A 223 2.58 4.53 28.24
C GLU A 223 1.34 4.71 27.35
N LEU A 224 1.47 5.30 26.17
CA LEU A 224 0.37 5.41 25.19
C LEU A 224 0.00 4.05 24.60
N ASP A 225 0.95 3.15 24.34
CA ASP A 225 0.65 1.77 23.92
C ASP A 225 -0.09 1.00 25.03
N ASN A 226 0.32 1.21 26.28
CA ASN A 226 -0.41 0.65 27.43
C ASN A 226 -1.83 1.22 27.55
N ALA A 227 -2.00 2.53 27.31
CA ALA A 227 -3.31 3.17 27.26
C ALA A 227 -4.20 2.59 26.15
N ARG A 228 -3.65 2.44 24.94
CA ARG A 228 -4.31 1.82 23.78
C ARG A 228 -4.89 0.44 24.11
N LYS A 229 -4.08 -0.45 24.69
CA LYS A 229 -4.50 -1.80 25.11
C LYS A 229 -5.66 -1.76 26.13
N LYS A 230 -5.63 -0.81 27.07
CA LYS A 230 -6.70 -0.64 28.08
C LYS A 230 -7.96 -0.03 27.50
N LEU A 231 -7.83 0.81 26.47
CA LEU A 231 -8.95 1.51 25.86
C LEU A 231 -9.75 0.60 24.93
N LEU A 232 -9.11 -0.37 24.25
CA LEU A 232 -9.78 -1.23 23.27
C LEU A 232 -11.05 -1.94 23.79
N PRO A 233 -11.07 -2.60 24.97
CA PRO A 233 -12.30 -3.16 25.52
C PRO A 233 -13.37 -2.11 25.85
N TYR A 234 -12.96 -0.90 26.20
CA TYR A 234 -13.85 0.22 26.48
C TYR A 234 -14.50 0.76 25.20
N ILE A 235 -13.74 0.86 24.11
CA ILE A 235 -14.25 1.21 22.76
C ILE A 235 -15.35 0.23 22.36
N ALA A 236 -15.05 -1.08 22.40
CA ALA A 236 -16.02 -2.11 22.02
C ALA A 236 -17.31 -2.03 22.86
N ARG A 237 -17.18 -1.85 24.17
CA ARG A 237 -18.32 -1.70 25.07
C ARG A 237 -19.13 -0.44 24.77
N GLN A 238 -18.47 0.69 24.53
CA GLN A 238 -19.15 1.97 24.31
C GLN A 238 -19.86 2.00 22.96
N VAL A 239 -19.20 1.56 21.89
CA VAL A 239 -19.80 1.43 20.55
C VAL A 239 -21.02 0.52 20.62
N ARG A 240 -20.89 -0.67 21.24
CA ARG A 240 -22.02 -1.60 21.41
C ARG A 240 -23.21 -0.94 22.11
N LYS A 241 -22.98 -0.24 23.22
CA LYS A 241 -24.05 0.42 24.00
C LYS A 241 -24.79 1.48 23.19
N ASP A 242 -24.05 2.36 22.52
CA ASP A 242 -24.65 3.49 21.81
C ASP A 242 -25.30 3.09 20.50
N VAL A 243 -24.73 2.10 19.79
CA VAL A 243 -25.37 1.45 18.66
C VAL A 243 -26.73 0.87 19.05
N ILE A 244 -26.81 0.04 20.11
CA ILE A 244 -28.10 -0.53 20.57
C ILE A 244 -29.10 0.58 20.91
N ARG A 245 -28.65 1.63 21.60
CA ARG A 245 -29.53 2.72 22.01
C ARG A 245 -30.11 3.46 20.80
N HIS A 246 -29.30 3.65 19.75
CA HIS A 246 -29.66 4.40 18.56
C HIS A 246 -30.52 3.59 17.59
N THR A 247 -30.15 2.33 17.34
CA THR A 247 -30.83 1.48 16.35
C THR A 247 -31.95 0.63 16.93
N LYS A 248 -31.99 0.46 18.26
CA LYS A 248 -32.85 -0.50 18.98
C LYS A 248 -32.61 -1.98 18.63
N ILE A 249 -31.59 -2.29 17.84
CA ILE A 249 -31.24 -3.66 17.47
C ILE A 249 -30.69 -4.39 18.69
N GLN A 250 -31.27 -5.55 19.01
CA GLN A 250 -30.77 -6.44 20.03
C GLN A 250 -29.73 -7.41 19.44
N PHE A 251 -28.57 -7.52 20.09
CA PHE A 251 -27.56 -8.49 19.66
C PHE A 251 -27.94 -9.90 20.11
N THR A 252 -28.49 -10.68 19.18
CA THR A 252 -28.81 -12.09 19.38
C THR A 252 -27.55 -12.95 19.33
N GLU A 253 -27.69 -14.21 19.74
CA GLU A 253 -26.62 -15.20 19.59
C GLU A 253 -26.23 -15.36 18.12
N LYS A 254 -27.20 -15.33 17.20
CA LYS A 254 -26.96 -15.40 15.74
C LYS A 254 -25.99 -14.31 15.29
N ILE A 255 -26.29 -13.03 15.58
CA ILE A 255 -25.41 -11.90 15.20
C ILE A 255 -24.03 -12.03 15.84
N THR A 256 -23.98 -12.42 17.12
CA THR A 256 -22.73 -12.50 17.87
C THR A 256 -21.81 -13.61 17.35
N ARG A 257 -22.36 -14.72 16.82
CA ARG A 257 -21.58 -15.81 16.21
C ARG A 257 -20.80 -15.36 14.97
N HIS A 258 -21.30 -14.35 14.24
CA HIS A 258 -20.62 -13.78 13.06
C HIS A 258 -19.53 -12.77 13.42
N LEU A 259 -19.52 -12.21 14.64
CA LEU A 259 -18.48 -11.31 15.14
C LEU A 259 -17.20 -12.07 15.52
N SER A 260 -16.48 -12.53 14.50
CA SER A 260 -15.27 -13.34 14.64
C SER A 260 -14.00 -12.53 14.41
N LYS A 261 -12.86 -13.11 14.79
CA LYS A 261 -11.53 -12.59 14.42
C LYS A 261 -11.36 -12.53 12.90
N HIS A 262 -11.87 -13.52 12.16
CA HIS A 262 -11.80 -13.55 10.70
C HIS A 262 -12.54 -12.37 10.09
N LEU A 263 -13.75 -12.06 10.59
CA LEU A 263 -14.51 -10.89 10.15
C LEU A 263 -13.77 -9.59 10.41
N ALA A 264 -13.11 -9.45 11.58
CA ALA A 264 -12.28 -8.29 11.89
C ALA A 264 -11.10 -8.16 10.92
N GLU A 265 -10.42 -9.28 10.63
CA GLU A 265 -9.33 -9.33 9.65
C GLU A 265 -9.83 -9.02 8.23
N ALA A 266 -11.05 -9.41 7.86
CA ALA A 266 -11.64 -9.16 6.54
C ALA A 266 -12.28 -7.76 6.38
N THR A 267 -12.31 -6.94 7.44
CA THR A 267 -13.06 -5.68 7.47
C THR A 267 -12.15 -4.48 7.63
N SER A 268 -12.20 -3.56 6.67
CA SER A 268 -11.45 -2.31 6.79
C SER A 268 -12.00 -1.48 7.93
N ALA A 269 -11.10 -0.88 8.72
CA ALA A 269 -11.46 -0.02 9.83
C ALA A 269 -12.25 1.22 9.36
N THR A 270 -11.89 1.74 8.19
CA THR A 270 -12.71 2.73 7.49
C THR A 270 -12.65 2.46 6.00
N PRO A 271 -13.80 2.40 5.31
CA PRO A 271 -13.82 2.39 3.85
C PRO A 271 -13.53 3.78 3.27
N ASN A 272 -13.54 4.84 4.09
CA ASN A 272 -13.36 6.23 3.67
C ASN A 272 -11.95 6.47 3.12
N ASP A 273 -11.85 7.44 2.23
CA ASP A 273 -10.60 8.10 1.93
C ASP A 273 -10.04 8.78 3.18
N VAL A 274 -8.73 8.94 3.24
CA VAL A 274 -8.05 9.64 4.33
C VAL A 274 -7.22 10.77 3.76
N LEU A 275 -7.46 11.98 4.25
CA LEU A 275 -6.63 13.14 3.96
C LEU A 275 -5.75 13.42 5.18
N HIS A 276 -4.44 13.47 4.99
CA HIS A 276 -3.47 13.68 6.03
C HIS A 276 -2.73 14.99 5.84
N MET A 277 -2.99 15.98 6.70
CA MET A 277 -2.26 17.24 6.71
C MET A 277 -1.07 17.15 7.67
N ASN A 278 0.10 17.60 7.24
CA ASN A 278 1.28 17.74 8.08
C ASN A 278 1.92 19.10 7.81
N LYS A 279 1.68 20.03 8.73
CA LYS A 279 2.20 21.39 8.59
C LYS A 279 3.71 21.44 8.85
N GLY A 280 4.23 20.58 9.73
CA GLY A 280 5.68 20.52 10.00
C GLY A 280 6.52 20.10 8.79
N THR A 281 5.93 19.41 7.82
CA THR A 281 6.57 19.08 6.54
C THR A 281 6.01 19.86 5.36
N GLY A 282 5.07 20.79 5.57
CA GLY A 282 4.38 21.49 4.48
C GLY A 282 3.77 20.54 3.45
N THR A 283 3.17 19.42 3.89
CA THR A 283 2.56 18.43 2.99
C THR A 283 1.11 18.15 3.35
N VAL A 284 0.32 17.86 2.32
CA VAL A 284 -1.00 17.27 2.43
C VAL A 284 -1.02 16.00 1.58
N SER A 285 -1.43 14.88 2.16
CA SER A 285 -1.38 13.56 1.51
C SER A 285 -2.75 12.91 1.50
N PHE A 286 -3.16 12.41 0.34
CA PHE A 286 -4.36 11.62 0.18
C PHE A 286 -4.02 10.14 0.22
N ILE A 287 -4.88 9.34 0.86
CA ILE A 287 -4.82 7.89 0.90
C ILE A 287 -6.22 7.37 0.57
N GLY A 288 -6.35 6.67 -0.54
CA GLY A 288 -7.60 6.07 -0.97
C GLY A 288 -8.17 5.10 0.06
N GLY A 289 -9.49 5.11 0.18
CA GLY A 289 -10.25 4.15 0.94
C GLY A 289 -10.13 2.75 0.35
N SER A 290 -10.30 1.73 1.19
CA SER A 290 -10.41 0.35 0.71
C SER A 290 -11.43 -0.39 1.57
N LYS A 291 -12.27 -1.21 0.93
CA LYS A 291 -13.25 -2.07 1.60
C LYS A 291 -12.60 -3.32 2.20
N ARG A 292 -11.43 -3.70 1.69
CA ARG A 292 -10.66 -4.88 2.08
C ARG A 292 -9.47 -4.47 2.95
N THR A 293 -8.91 -5.43 3.68
CA THR A 293 -7.72 -5.20 4.51
C THR A 293 -6.52 -5.96 3.95
N SER A 294 -5.33 -5.64 4.46
CA SER A 294 -4.12 -6.41 4.21
C SER A 294 -4.18 -7.88 4.64
N HIS A 295 -5.14 -8.25 5.49
CA HIS A 295 -5.37 -9.61 5.97
C HIS A 295 -6.40 -10.38 5.11
N HIS A 296 -7.16 -9.69 4.27
CA HIS A 296 -8.12 -10.27 3.33
C HIS A 296 -7.40 -10.79 2.08
N GLN A 297 -6.66 -11.88 2.21
CA GLN A 297 -5.78 -12.44 1.17
C GLN A 297 -6.48 -13.56 0.39
N GLU A 298 -7.53 -13.22 -0.34
CA GLU A 298 -8.34 -14.18 -1.14
C GLU A 298 -8.10 -14.00 -2.65
N LEU A 299 -8.50 -14.99 -3.46
CA LEU A 299 -8.40 -14.91 -4.92
C LEU A 299 -9.39 -13.89 -5.49
N GLY A 300 -9.07 -13.29 -6.63
CA GLY A 300 -9.88 -12.31 -7.34
C GLY A 300 -9.48 -10.85 -7.07
N GLU A 301 -9.69 -10.00 -8.07
CA GLU A 301 -9.39 -8.57 -8.00
C GLU A 301 -10.23 -7.82 -6.96
N ASP A 302 -11.48 -8.23 -6.73
CA ASP A 302 -12.38 -7.64 -5.71
C ASP A 302 -11.93 -7.84 -4.25
N HIS A 303 -10.89 -8.66 -4.08
CA HIS A 303 -10.27 -8.96 -2.79
C HIS A 303 -8.98 -8.15 -2.58
N LEU A 304 -8.55 -7.36 -3.58
CA LEU A 304 -7.42 -6.45 -3.43
C LEU A 304 -7.72 -5.34 -2.41
N ALA A 305 -6.76 -5.10 -1.53
CA ALA A 305 -6.77 -4.00 -0.56
C ALA A 305 -5.90 -2.84 -1.05
N ASP A 306 -6.06 -2.47 -2.32
CA ASP A 306 -5.29 -1.41 -2.96
C ASP A 306 -5.74 -0.02 -2.49
N ARG A 307 -4.79 0.93 -2.45
CA ARG A 307 -5.04 2.32 -2.07
C ARG A 307 -4.19 3.26 -2.90
N MET A 308 -4.82 4.22 -3.57
CA MET A 308 -4.11 5.33 -4.20
C MET A 308 -3.46 6.22 -3.14
N ILE A 309 -2.23 6.66 -3.36
CA ILE A 309 -1.50 7.60 -2.51
C ILE A 309 -0.88 8.69 -3.38
N TYR A 310 -1.15 9.95 -3.02
CA TYR A 310 -0.47 11.11 -3.59
C TYR A 310 -0.34 12.21 -2.54
N SER A 311 0.61 13.11 -2.77
CA SER A 311 0.89 14.22 -1.87
C SER A 311 1.08 15.50 -2.65
N HIS A 312 0.63 16.60 -2.06
CA HIS A 312 0.81 17.95 -2.55
C HIS A 312 1.44 18.83 -1.49
N HIS A 313 1.95 19.97 -1.93
CA HIS A 313 2.54 20.92 -1.02
C HIS A 313 1.42 21.71 -0.34
N LEU A 314 1.56 21.89 0.97
CA LEU A 314 0.72 22.76 1.77
C LEU A 314 1.54 24.01 2.09
N THR A 315 1.06 25.18 1.68
CA THR A 315 1.70 26.48 1.96
C THR A 315 1.47 26.93 3.41
N ALA A 316 2.17 27.98 3.85
CA ALA A 316 1.97 28.57 5.18
C ALA A 316 0.54 29.11 5.39
N ASP A 317 -0.10 29.59 4.32
CA ASP A 317 -1.49 30.04 4.30
C ASP A 317 -2.49 28.87 4.15
N GLU A 318 -2.00 27.63 4.28
CA GLU A 318 -2.78 26.39 4.18
C GLU A 318 -3.43 26.17 2.80
N ASP A 319 -2.91 26.83 1.75
CA ASP A 319 -3.26 26.55 0.36
C ASP A 319 -2.54 25.30 -0.15
N VAL A 320 -3.13 24.60 -1.12
CA VAL A 320 -2.60 23.35 -1.68
C VAL A 320 -2.01 23.59 -3.06
N VAL A 321 -0.68 23.44 -3.17
CA VAL A 321 0.06 23.61 -4.42
C VAL A 321 0.29 22.24 -5.08
N PRO A 322 -0.11 22.07 -6.35
CA PRO A 322 -0.02 20.79 -7.06
C PRO A 322 1.42 20.32 -7.22
N LEU A 323 1.62 19.00 -7.05
CA LEU A 323 2.89 18.32 -7.30
C LEU A 323 2.71 17.27 -8.41
N ALA A 324 2.90 17.68 -9.66
CA ALA A 324 2.74 16.84 -10.86
C ALA A 324 3.89 15.85 -11.06
N HIS A 325 3.90 14.71 -10.36
CA HIS A 325 5.04 13.80 -10.49
C HIS A 325 4.75 12.32 -10.27
N ARG A 326 4.04 11.92 -9.20
CA ARG A 326 3.94 10.50 -8.85
C ARG A 326 2.53 10.02 -8.61
N GLN A 327 2.28 8.81 -9.05
CA GLN A 327 1.11 8.03 -8.72
C GLN A 327 1.57 6.77 -7.98
N GLN A 328 1.29 6.68 -6.69
CA GLN A 328 1.68 5.52 -5.90
C GLN A 328 0.45 4.72 -5.54
N VAL A 329 0.45 3.42 -5.84
CA VAL A 329 -0.60 2.50 -5.42
C VAL A 329 -0.03 1.62 -4.34
N ARG A 330 -0.60 1.68 -3.14
CA ARG A 330 -0.21 0.78 -2.06
C ARG A 330 -1.02 -0.50 -2.14
N VAL A 331 -0.34 -1.64 -2.18
CA VAL A 331 -0.96 -2.97 -2.18
C VAL A 331 -0.33 -3.80 -1.05
N PRO A 332 -0.95 -3.85 0.13
CA PRO A 332 -0.38 -4.56 1.28
C PRO A 332 -0.17 -6.05 1.06
N SER A 333 -0.92 -6.66 0.14
CA SER A 333 -0.72 -8.04 -0.30
C SER A 333 -1.36 -8.21 -1.66
N ILE A 334 -0.57 -8.53 -2.68
CA ILE A 334 -1.10 -8.86 -4.01
C ILE A 334 -1.26 -10.37 -4.18
N ALA A 335 -0.25 -11.15 -3.76
CA ALA A 335 -0.30 -12.60 -3.81
C ALA A 335 -1.05 -13.20 -2.61
N VAL A 336 -1.87 -14.22 -2.89
CA VAL A 336 -2.57 -15.01 -1.86
C VAL A 336 -1.58 -15.88 -1.08
N LYS A 337 -1.72 -15.88 0.25
CA LYS A 337 -0.81 -16.60 1.16
C LYS A 337 -1.12 -18.10 1.25
N LYS A 338 -2.41 -18.41 1.23
CA LYS A 338 -2.97 -19.75 1.29
C LYS A 338 -4.41 -19.66 0.84
N LEU A 339 -4.87 -20.75 0.23
CA LEU A 339 -6.28 -20.95 -0.05
C LEU A 339 -7.07 -21.12 1.23
N HIS A 340 -8.39 -21.15 1.10
CA HIS A 340 -9.27 -21.39 2.24
C HIS A 340 -8.94 -22.73 2.91
N PRO A 341 -8.91 -22.81 4.27
CA PRO A 341 -8.54 -24.06 4.97
C PRO A 341 -9.37 -25.28 4.58
N ILE A 342 -10.65 -25.07 4.23
CA ILE A 342 -11.53 -26.15 3.76
C ILE A 342 -11.15 -26.62 2.36
N THR A 343 -10.77 -25.71 1.45
CA THR A 343 -10.22 -26.07 0.13
C THR A 343 -9.00 -26.98 0.30
N LEU A 344 -8.08 -26.61 1.19
CA LEU A 344 -6.89 -27.43 1.48
C LEU A 344 -7.28 -28.81 2.05
N ALA A 345 -8.22 -28.85 3.00
CA ALA A 345 -8.71 -30.11 3.57
C ALA A 345 -9.40 -31.02 2.53
N LEU A 346 -10.15 -30.44 1.58
CA LEU A 346 -10.76 -31.19 0.47
C LEU A 346 -9.68 -31.82 -0.41
N LEU A 347 -8.68 -31.04 -0.82
CA LEU A 347 -7.56 -31.53 -1.65
C LEU A 347 -6.73 -32.61 -0.92
N GLU A 348 -6.50 -32.47 0.39
CA GLU A 348 -5.85 -33.49 1.21
C GLU A 348 -6.64 -34.80 1.27
N GLN A 349 -7.98 -34.73 1.34
CA GLN A 349 -8.83 -35.92 1.25
C GLN A 349 -8.67 -36.62 -0.11
N ASP A 350 -8.58 -35.85 -1.20
CA ASP A 350 -8.44 -36.42 -2.55
C ASP A 350 -7.06 -37.06 -2.77
N VAL A 351 -6.00 -36.45 -2.22
CA VAL A 351 -4.66 -37.07 -2.18
C VAL A 351 -4.68 -38.40 -1.41
N LYS A 352 -5.39 -38.48 -0.28
CA LYS A 352 -5.52 -39.73 0.51
C LYS A 352 -6.34 -40.80 -0.21
N ARG A 353 -7.41 -40.40 -0.90
CA ARG A 353 -8.33 -41.31 -1.62
C ARG A 353 -7.75 -41.83 -2.93
N LYS A 354 -6.79 -41.12 -3.52
CA LYS A 354 -6.05 -41.52 -4.74
C LYS A 354 -6.90 -41.78 -5.99
N LYS A 355 -8.22 -41.54 -5.99
CA LYS A 355 -9.13 -41.85 -7.12
C LYS A 355 -10.20 -40.78 -7.33
N LEU A 356 -10.52 -40.48 -8.60
CA LEU A 356 -11.54 -39.51 -9.04
C LEU A 356 -12.98 -39.97 -8.74
N GLN A 357 -13.25 -41.28 -8.84
CA GLN A 357 -14.62 -41.86 -8.87
C GLN A 357 -15.47 -41.68 -7.59
N ILE A 358 -14.90 -41.16 -6.49
CA ILE A 358 -15.66 -40.89 -5.25
C ILE A 358 -15.95 -39.39 -5.06
N ALA A 359 -15.20 -38.50 -5.73
CA ALA A 359 -15.52 -37.07 -5.72
C ALA A 359 -16.84 -36.78 -6.46
N GLU A 360 -17.26 -37.66 -7.38
CA GLU A 360 -18.53 -37.56 -8.11
C GLU A 360 -19.75 -38.04 -7.29
N SER A 361 -19.59 -38.88 -6.27
CA SER A 361 -20.75 -39.46 -5.55
C SER A 361 -21.31 -38.57 -4.44
N GLN A 362 -20.52 -37.61 -3.95
CA GLN A 362 -20.95 -36.57 -3.03
C GLN A 362 -20.50 -35.22 -3.60
N GLY A 363 -21.46 -34.43 -4.12
CA GLY A 363 -21.16 -33.11 -4.67
C GLY A 363 -20.33 -32.26 -3.71
N ILE A 364 -19.49 -31.38 -4.25
CA ILE A 364 -18.52 -30.58 -3.47
C ILE A 364 -19.16 -29.83 -2.30
N GLU A 365 -20.38 -29.33 -2.47
CA GLU A 365 -21.15 -28.63 -1.43
C GLU A 365 -21.44 -29.53 -0.22
N ALA A 366 -21.75 -30.81 -0.44
CA ALA A 366 -21.97 -31.77 0.65
C ALA A 366 -20.67 -32.00 1.44
N ARG A 367 -19.53 -32.08 0.76
CA ARG A 367 -18.20 -32.22 1.39
C ARG A 367 -17.80 -30.96 2.16
N ILE A 368 -18.12 -29.77 1.65
CA ILE A 368 -17.93 -28.50 2.36
C ILE A 368 -18.76 -28.50 3.64
N ASN A 369 -20.03 -28.88 3.58
CA ASN A 369 -20.92 -28.92 4.75
C ASN A 369 -20.46 -29.96 5.80
N GLU A 370 -19.86 -31.08 5.38
CA GLU A 370 -19.27 -32.06 6.30
C GLU A 370 -18.05 -31.48 7.06
N LEU A 371 -17.27 -30.63 6.39
CA LEU A 371 -16.10 -29.97 6.98
C LEU A 371 -16.50 -28.73 7.82
N ASP A 372 -17.56 -28.03 7.46
CA ASP A 372 -18.16 -26.94 8.24
C ASP A 372 -19.19 -27.44 9.26
N LYS A 373 -18.76 -28.31 10.18
CA LYS A 373 -19.62 -28.94 11.20
C LYS A 373 -20.41 -27.95 12.08
N LYS A 374 -20.02 -26.67 12.11
CA LYS A 374 -20.64 -25.64 12.95
C LYS A 374 -21.49 -24.64 12.15
N GLY A 375 -21.61 -24.81 10.82
CA GLY A 375 -22.36 -23.90 9.95
C GLY A 375 -21.84 -22.46 10.06
N LYS A 376 -20.53 -22.28 10.11
CA LYS A 376 -19.87 -20.99 10.34
C LYS A 376 -19.54 -20.26 9.05
N LEU A 377 -19.51 -20.96 7.92
CA LEU A 377 -19.22 -20.33 6.64
C LEU A 377 -20.43 -19.53 6.17
N SER A 378 -20.15 -18.31 5.72
CA SER A 378 -21.04 -17.55 4.86
C SER A 378 -21.23 -18.23 3.50
N GLU A 379 -22.28 -17.84 2.76
CA GLU A 379 -22.52 -18.36 1.41
C GLU A 379 -21.42 -17.89 0.43
N GLU A 380 -20.89 -16.68 0.63
CA GLU A 380 -19.73 -16.17 -0.11
C GLU A 380 -18.47 -17.02 0.12
N GLU A 381 -18.18 -17.40 1.37
CA GLU A 381 -17.05 -18.29 1.68
C GLU A 381 -17.23 -19.67 1.05
N LYS A 382 -18.45 -20.24 1.06
CA LYS A 382 -18.73 -21.52 0.38
C LYS A 382 -18.50 -21.42 -1.12
N LYS A 383 -19.01 -20.37 -1.76
CA LYS A 383 -18.82 -20.12 -3.20
C LYS A 383 -17.34 -20.00 -3.53
N GLN A 384 -16.58 -19.25 -2.72
CA GLN A 384 -15.13 -19.13 -2.89
C GLN A 384 -14.43 -20.49 -2.79
N ILE A 385 -14.76 -21.33 -1.80
CA ILE A 385 -14.17 -22.67 -1.64
C ILE A 385 -14.41 -23.52 -2.90
N VAL A 386 -15.63 -23.48 -3.44
CA VAL A 386 -15.98 -24.21 -4.68
C VAL A 386 -15.15 -23.72 -5.86
N GLU A 387 -15.05 -22.39 -6.04
CA GLU A 387 -14.25 -21.79 -7.13
C GLU A 387 -12.75 -22.10 -7.00
N GLU A 388 -12.20 -22.04 -5.78
CA GLU A 388 -10.82 -22.42 -5.50
C GLU A 388 -10.55 -23.88 -5.85
N TYR A 389 -11.38 -24.80 -5.35
CA TYR A 389 -11.22 -26.23 -5.59
C TYR A 389 -11.34 -26.59 -7.07
N ASN A 390 -12.41 -26.12 -7.74
CA ASN A 390 -12.63 -26.39 -9.15
C ASN A 390 -11.49 -25.83 -10.01
N GLY A 391 -10.97 -24.65 -9.68
CA GLY A 391 -9.83 -24.07 -10.38
C GLY A 391 -8.56 -24.94 -10.28
N ILE A 392 -8.32 -25.56 -9.12
CA ILE A 392 -7.18 -26.45 -8.89
C ILE A 392 -7.38 -27.78 -9.61
N GLU A 393 -8.58 -28.35 -9.50
CA GLU A 393 -8.94 -29.58 -10.21
C GLU A 393 -8.74 -29.42 -11.72
N GLN A 394 -9.18 -28.30 -12.32
CA GLN A 394 -8.96 -28.04 -13.74
C GLN A 394 -7.47 -27.95 -14.10
N ILE A 395 -6.63 -27.37 -13.24
CA ILE A 395 -5.17 -27.34 -13.47
C ILE A 395 -4.60 -28.77 -13.41
N ILE A 396 -5.03 -29.58 -12.45
CA ILE A 396 -4.62 -30.98 -12.30
C ILE A 396 -5.03 -31.81 -13.54
N LEU A 397 -6.26 -31.65 -14.01
CA LEU A 397 -6.80 -32.38 -15.16
C LEU A 397 -6.11 -32.01 -16.48
N ASN A 398 -5.67 -30.76 -16.62
CA ASN A 398 -4.99 -30.25 -17.81
C ASN A 398 -3.46 -30.41 -17.77
N ALA A 399 -2.89 -30.87 -16.66
CA ALA A 399 -1.45 -31.08 -16.54
C ALA A 399 -0.97 -32.15 -17.56
N PRO A 400 0.14 -31.92 -18.29
CA PRO A 400 0.68 -32.89 -19.24
C PRO A 400 0.92 -34.24 -18.56
N ARG A 401 0.31 -35.31 -19.09
CA ARG A 401 0.48 -36.67 -18.57
C ARG A 401 1.77 -37.27 -19.13
N GLU A 402 2.88 -37.08 -18.45
CA GLU A 402 4.11 -37.81 -18.79
C GLU A 402 3.92 -39.32 -18.48
N HIS A 403 3.89 -40.14 -19.55
CA HIS A 403 3.92 -41.61 -19.68
C HIS A 403 3.43 -42.55 -18.53
N LYS A 404 2.46 -43.42 -18.92
CA LYS A 404 2.13 -44.82 -18.51
C LYS A 404 2.01 -45.26 -17.04
N GLU A 405 2.58 -44.59 -16.04
CA GLU A 405 2.43 -45.00 -14.62
C GLU A 405 1.30 -44.26 -13.86
N MET A 406 0.74 -43.20 -14.43
CA MET A 406 -0.27 -42.35 -13.77
C MET A 406 -1.74 -42.75 -13.98
N GLU A 407 -2.04 -43.92 -14.54
CA GLU A 407 -3.44 -44.35 -14.72
C GLU A 407 -4.19 -44.67 -13.41
N LYS A 408 -3.51 -44.68 -12.24
CA LYS A 408 -4.16 -45.02 -10.96
C LYS A 408 -4.34 -43.87 -9.97
N ASN A 409 -3.52 -42.81 -9.98
CA ASN A 409 -3.56 -41.75 -8.96
C ASN A 409 -3.53 -40.35 -9.59
N VAL A 410 -4.71 -39.72 -9.75
CA VAL A 410 -4.82 -38.37 -10.33
C VAL A 410 -4.38 -37.27 -9.35
N TYR A 411 -4.57 -37.49 -8.04
CA TYR A 411 -4.23 -36.54 -6.99
C TYR A 411 -2.97 -37.02 -6.23
N THR A 412 -1.82 -36.42 -6.53
CA THR A 412 -0.60 -36.58 -5.74
C THR A 412 -0.30 -35.29 -4.97
N ASP A 413 0.34 -35.38 -3.80
CA ASP A 413 0.73 -34.21 -2.99
C ASP A 413 1.56 -33.20 -3.81
N LYS A 414 2.49 -33.71 -4.62
CA LYS A 414 3.32 -32.89 -5.53
C LYS A 414 2.47 -32.13 -6.55
N LEU A 415 1.56 -32.81 -7.23
CA LEU A 415 0.74 -32.20 -8.29
C LEU A 415 -0.26 -31.19 -7.71
N VAL A 416 -0.87 -31.49 -6.56
CA VAL A 416 -1.76 -30.56 -5.85
C VAL A 416 -1.00 -29.29 -5.45
N LYS A 417 0.19 -29.42 -4.86
CA LYS A 417 1.03 -28.25 -4.51
C LYS A 417 1.41 -27.42 -5.73
N GLN A 418 1.76 -28.06 -6.84
CA GLN A 418 2.04 -27.36 -8.10
C GLN A 418 0.80 -26.61 -8.62
N ALA A 419 -0.36 -27.26 -8.60
CA ALA A 419 -1.62 -26.65 -9.05
C ALA A 419 -2.05 -25.46 -8.17
N ILE A 420 -1.88 -25.56 -6.84
CA ILE A 420 -2.09 -24.44 -5.91
C ILE A 420 -1.19 -23.26 -6.26
N ASN A 421 0.11 -23.49 -6.46
CA ASN A 421 1.06 -22.42 -6.79
C ASN A 421 0.71 -21.76 -8.13
N LEU A 422 0.36 -22.55 -9.16
CA LEU A 422 -0.08 -22.02 -10.45
C LEU A 422 -1.38 -21.20 -10.33
N ARG A 423 -2.33 -21.63 -9.49
CA ARG A 423 -3.56 -20.86 -9.24
C ARG A 423 -3.26 -19.51 -8.58
N ILE A 424 -2.37 -19.48 -7.58
CA ILE A 424 -1.96 -18.24 -6.91
C ILE A 424 -1.19 -17.32 -7.86
N LEU A 425 -0.31 -17.88 -8.71
CA LEU A 425 0.44 -17.11 -9.70
C LEU A 425 -0.52 -16.44 -10.70
N LYS A 426 -1.47 -17.18 -11.24
CA LYS A 426 -2.47 -16.65 -12.18
C LYS A 426 -3.32 -15.55 -11.55
N ASP A 427 -3.75 -15.74 -10.30
CA ASP A 427 -4.47 -14.70 -9.55
C ASP A 427 -3.61 -13.45 -9.31
N THR A 428 -2.33 -13.63 -8.97
CA THR A 428 -1.41 -12.51 -8.76
C THR A 428 -1.18 -11.73 -10.07
N GLU A 429 -1.07 -12.43 -11.19
CA GLU A 429 -0.98 -11.85 -12.54
C GLU A 429 -2.23 -11.02 -12.88
N GLU A 430 -3.43 -11.62 -12.70
CA GLU A 430 -4.72 -10.96 -12.92
C GLU A 430 -4.85 -9.68 -12.06
N LYS A 431 -4.37 -9.73 -10.82
CA LYS A 431 -4.34 -8.57 -9.92
C LYS A 431 -3.37 -7.48 -10.36
N ILE A 432 -2.19 -7.83 -10.88
CA ILE A 432 -1.26 -6.84 -11.47
C ILE A 432 -1.94 -6.17 -12.67
N HIS A 433 -2.58 -6.96 -13.53
CA HIS A 433 -3.33 -6.45 -14.67
C HIS A 433 -4.46 -5.50 -14.25
N HIS A 434 -5.27 -5.91 -13.27
CA HIS A 434 -6.33 -5.07 -12.70
C HIS A 434 -5.79 -3.73 -12.21
N LEU A 435 -4.69 -3.72 -11.45
CA LEU A 435 -4.10 -2.49 -10.94
C LEU A 435 -3.58 -1.59 -12.07
N GLN A 436 -2.97 -2.18 -13.10
CA GLN A 436 -2.57 -1.42 -14.28
C GLN A 436 -3.80 -0.82 -14.99
N ASP A 437 -4.89 -1.55 -15.15
CA ASP A 437 -6.08 -1.04 -15.84
C ASP A 437 -6.87 -0.02 -15.02
N LYS A 438 -6.98 -0.22 -13.71
CA LYS A 438 -7.66 0.68 -12.78
C LYS A 438 -6.91 2.02 -12.63
N TYR A 439 -5.59 1.96 -12.58
CA TYR A 439 -4.74 3.13 -12.28
C TYR A 439 -3.89 3.60 -13.45
N LYS A 440 -3.98 2.99 -14.63
CA LYS A 440 -3.15 3.29 -15.82
C LYS A 440 -1.68 3.50 -15.48
N LEU A 441 -1.13 2.57 -14.69
CA LEU A 441 0.26 2.63 -14.24
C LEU A 441 1.19 2.58 -15.45
N GLY A 442 2.14 3.51 -15.53
CA GLY A 442 2.99 3.71 -16.70
C GLY A 442 2.29 4.39 -17.89
N GLY A 443 1.00 4.74 -17.83
CA GLY A 443 0.23 5.30 -18.94
C GLY A 443 -0.46 4.24 -19.82
N ASP A 444 -1.21 4.70 -20.83
CA ASP A 444 -2.07 3.85 -21.67
C ASP A 444 -1.31 3.23 -22.88
N SER A 445 -0.10 3.69 -23.19
CA SER A 445 0.73 3.16 -24.31
C SER A 445 2.23 3.32 -24.04
N ARG A 446 3.09 2.55 -24.73
CA ARG A 446 4.56 2.62 -24.57
C ARG A 446 5.22 3.97 -24.94
N GLN A 447 4.47 5.00 -25.35
CA GLN A 447 5.00 6.11 -26.14
C GLN A 447 5.44 7.37 -25.37
N GLU A 448 5.32 7.42 -24.03
CA GLU A 448 5.59 8.68 -23.30
C GLU A 448 7.07 8.90 -22.89
N VAL A 449 7.95 7.89 -22.92
CA VAL A 449 9.36 8.00 -22.48
C VAL A 449 10.33 7.80 -23.64
N GLY A 450 10.25 8.64 -24.66
CA GLY A 450 11.16 8.62 -25.81
C GLY A 450 11.10 7.32 -26.64
N ALA A 451 11.54 7.38 -27.89
CA ALA A 451 11.27 6.30 -28.85
C ALA A 451 11.95 4.93 -28.58
N HIS A 452 12.64 4.70 -27.44
CA HIS A 452 13.59 3.59 -27.33
C HIS A 452 13.75 2.85 -25.98
N LEU A 453 12.95 3.10 -24.93
CA LEU A 453 12.96 2.27 -23.71
C LEU A 453 11.57 1.66 -23.46
N PRO A 454 11.44 0.41 -22.97
CA PRO A 454 10.16 -0.12 -22.58
C PRO A 454 9.53 0.74 -21.48
N ASN A 455 8.32 1.24 -21.75
CA ASN A 455 7.50 1.87 -20.74
C ASN A 455 7.19 0.85 -19.63
N ALA A 456 7.40 1.22 -18.37
CA ALA A 456 7.20 0.33 -17.23
C ALA A 456 6.72 1.09 -15.98
N PHE A 457 6.05 0.37 -15.09
CA PHE A 457 5.85 0.77 -13.70
C PHE A 457 6.64 -0.16 -12.77
N VAL A 458 7.06 0.37 -11.63
CA VAL A 458 7.87 -0.39 -10.66
C VAL A 458 6.98 -0.92 -9.55
N TYR A 459 7.06 -2.23 -9.29
CA TYR A 459 6.54 -2.86 -8.10
C TYR A 459 7.64 -2.87 -7.03
N ASN A 460 7.55 -1.93 -6.09
CA ASN A 460 8.43 -1.83 -4.92
C ASN A 460 8.00 -2.84 -3.85
N LEU A 461 8.68 -3.99 -3.83
CA LEU A 461 8.43 -5.11 -2.94
C LEU A 461 9.16 -4.92 -1.61
N TYR A 462 8.43 -4.44 -0.59
CA TYR A 462 8.97 -4.19 0.76
C TYR A 462 9.13 -5.47 1.60
N THR A 463 9.89 -6.46 1.13
CA THR A 463 10.10 -7.74 1.81
C THR A 463 11.57 -8.14 1.85
N ALA A 464 11.91 -9.00 2.81
CA ALA A 464 13.21 -9.65 2.83
C ALA A 464 13.11 -11.06 2.27
N LEU A 465 14.14 -11.47 1.55
CA LEU A 465 14.33 -12.86 1.12
C LEU A 465 15.18 -13.56 2.18
N ASN A 466 14.64 -14.57 2.85
CA ASN A 466 15.30 -15.23 3.98
C ASN A 466 16.27 -16.35 3.57
N ASN A 467 17.32 -16.56 4.39
CA ASN A 467 18.50 -17.38 4.08
C ASN A 467 18.33 -18.91 4.01
N ASN A 468 17.21 -19.48 4.47
CA ASN A 468 17.17 -20.90 4.84
C ASN A 468 15.94 -21.70 4.38
N THR A 469 15.31 -21.36 3.25
CA THR A 469 14.27 -22.23 2.66
C THR A 469 14.79 -22.87 1.38
N PRO A 470 14.97 -24.21 1.33
CA PRO A 470 15.27 -24.92 0.09
C PRO A 470 14.23 -24.61 -0.99
N LEU A 471 14.69 -24.42 -2.22
CA LEU A 471 13.85 -24.18 -3.40
C LEU A 471 12.84 -25.32 -3.60
N GLY A 472 11.60 -24.97 -3.92
CA GLY A 472 10.59 -25.91 -4.43
C GLY A 472 9.74 -26.65 -3.39
N ILE A 473 10.04 -26.55 -2.09
CA ILE A 473 9.18 -27.06 -1.01
C ILE A 473 8.99 -25.95 0.01
N TYR A 474 7.93 -25.16 -0.17
CA TYR A 474 7.59 -24.08 0.73
C TYR A 474 7.18 -24.65 2.10
N ASP A 475 7.93 -24.31 3.15
CA ASP A 475 7.56 -24.64 4.53
C ASP A 475 6.30 -23.82 4.90
N GLU A 476 5.15 -24.49 4.90
CA GLU A 476 3.84 -23.89 5.16
C GLU A 476 3.72 -23.27 6.57
N GLY A 477 4.63 -23.64 7.50
CA GLY A 477 4.66 -23.20 8.88
C GLY A 477 5.41 -21.89 9.15
N ARG A 478 6.22 -21.36 8.22
CA ARG A 478 7.08 -20.18 8.45
C ARG A 478 6.57 -18.88 7.80
N ASN A 479 7.35 -17.80 7.95
CA ASN A 479 7.08 -16.51 7.34
C ASN A 479 7.14 -16.62 5.80
N LYS A 480 5.98 -16.88 5.16
CA LYS A 480 5.73 -17.00 3.70
C LYS A 480 6.07 -15.75 2.85
N GLN A 481 7.04 -14.93 3.26
CA GLN A 481 7.49 -13.74 2.56
C GLN A 481 8.26 -14.09 1.28
N SER A 482 9.22 -15.02 1.33
CA SER A 482 9.95 -15.48 0.13
C SER A 482 9.01 -16.13 -0.90
N GLN A 483 8.05 -16.96 -0.44
CA GLN A 483 7.04 -17.55 -1.33
C GLN A 483 6.19 -16.47 -2.02
N SER A 484 5.74 -15.46 -1.27
CA SER A 484 5.00 -14.34 -1.86
C SER A 484 5.85 -13.54 -2.85
N ALA A 485 7.14 -13.34 -2.56
CA ALA A 485 8.06 -12.66 -3.47
C ALA A 485 8.23 -13.43 -4.78
N ASP A 486 8.40 -14.75 -4.67
CA ASP A 486 8.51 -15.66 -5.82
C ASP A 486 7.25 -15.61 -6.70
N HIS A 487 6.05 -15.70 -6.09
CA HIS A 487 4.79 -15.53 -6.83
C HIS A 487 4.68 -14.16 -7.52
N ILE A 488 5.13 -13.08 -6.87
CA ILE A 488 5.08 -11.72 -7.44
C ILE A 488 6.04 -11.58 -8.62
N LEU A 489 7.27 -12.10 -8.51
CA LEU A 489 8.26 -12.09 -9.60
C LEU A 489 7.75 -12.87 -10.81
N GLN A 490 7.31 -14.11 -10.59
CA GLN A 490 6.77 -14.95 -11.66
C GLN A 490 5.50 -14.36 -12.28
N ALA A 491 4.60 -13.80 -11.46
CA ALA A 491 3.40 -13.12 -11.96
C ALA A 491 3.72 -11.86 -12.77
N ALA A 492 4.75 -11.09 -12.38
CA ALA A 492 5.20 -9.94 -13.16
C ALA A 492 5.73 -10.36 -14.54
N HIS A 493 6.51 -11.46 -14.62
CA HIS A 493 6.92 -12.02 -15.92
C HIS A 493 5.72 -12.49 -16.75
N ALA A 494 4.80 -13.24 -16.15
CA ALA A 494 3.59 -13.72 -16.83
C ALA A 494 2.74 -12.56 -17.37
N TYR A 495 2.56 -11.52 -16.55
CA TYR A 495 1.90 -10.28 -16.94
C TYR A 495 2.61 -9.63 -18.13
N ASN A 496 3.92 -9.45 -18.05
CA ASN A 496 4.72 -8.83 -19.12
C ASN A 496 4.67 -9.62 -20.43
N ALA A 497 4.69 -10.96 -20.35
CA ALA A 497 4.62 -11.84 -21.52
C ALA A 497 3.27 -11.79 -22.23
N ARG A 498 2.16 -11.71 -21.47
CA ARG A 498 0.80 -11.66 -22.03
C ARG A 498 0.34 -10.28 -22.45
N ASN A 499 0.95 -9.21 -21.91
CA ASN A 499 0.51 -7.83 -22.11
C ASN A 499 1.58 -7.00 -22.82
N LYS A 500 1.99 -7.45 -24.02
CA LYS A 500 3.11 -6.85 -24.78
C LYS A 500 2.86 -5.41 -25.22
N ASP A 501 1.61 -4.99 -25.32
CA ASP A 501 1.16 -3.63 -25.66
C ASP A 501 1.08 -2.70 -24.44
N LYS A 502 1.08 -3.26 -23.23
CA LYS A 502 1.02 -2.51 -21.97
C LYS A 502 2.41 -2.15 -21.42
N PRO A 503 2.48 -1.23 -20.45
CA PRO A 503 3.70 -1.00 -19.69
C PRO A 503 4.14 -2.27 -18.93
N LEU A 504 5.44 -2.52 -18.85
CA LEU A 504 5.99 -3.64 -18.09
C LEU A 504 5.80 -3.42 -16.57
N CYS A 505 5.58 -4.49 -15.83
CA CYS A 505 5.74 -4.55 -14.38
C CYS A 505 7.18 -5.00 -14.07
N LEU A 506 8.00 -4.10 -13.52
CA LEU A 506 9.35 -4.43 -13.05
C LEU A 506 9.36 -4.51 -11.53
N VAL A 507 9.86 -5.61 -10.97
CA VAL A 507 9.85 -5.84 -9.51
C VAL A 507 11.18 -5.41 -8.90
N GLN A 508 11.10 -4.51 -7.94
CA GLN A 508 12.22 -3.98 -7.18
C GLN A 508 12.14 -4.51 -5.75
N ALA A 509 13.10 -5.34 -5.34
CA ALA A 509 12.99 -6.23 -4.17
C ALA A 509 13.96 -5.92 -3.01
N GLU A 510 14.54 -4.72 -2.94
CA GLU A 510 15.50 -4.37 -1.89
C GLU A 510 14.87 -4.52 -0.51
N SER A 511 15.62 -5.19 0.37
CA SER A 511 15.19 -5.40 1.74
C SER A 511 15.19 -4.09 2.52
N VAL A 512 14.02 -3.72 3.07
CA VAL A 512 13.86 -2.55 3.95
C VAL A 512 13.71 -2.95 5.41
N ASN A 513 14.00 -4.17 5.83
CA ASN A 513 13.93 -4.53 7.26
C ASN A 513 15.30 -4.71 7.92
N GLY A 514 16.40 -4.57 7.18
CA GLY A 514 17.76 -4.82 7.69
C GLY A 514 18.10 -6.31 7.86
N TRP A 515 17.27 -7.21 7.31
CA TRP A 515 17.45 -8.66 7.38
C TRP A 515 17.31 -9.31 6.00
N GLY A 516 17.78 -10.54 5.86
CA GLY A 516 17.68 -11.34 4.63
C GLY A 516 18.96 -11.33 3.79
N TYR A 517 18.88 -11.88 2.58
CA TYR A 517 19.97 -11.85 1.62
C TYR A 517 20.24 -10.44 1.12
N GLU A 518 21.51 -10.11 0.94
CA GLU A 518 21.90 -9.00 0.07
C GLU A 518 21.57 -9.37 -1.37
N LEU A 519 20.98 -8.42 -2.10
CA LEU A 519 20.62 -8.66 -3.49
C LEU A 519 21.86 -8.58 -4.37
N SER A 520 22.37 -9.75 -4.74
CA SER A 520 23.48 -9.91 -5.67
C SER A 520 23.23 -11.12 -6.57
N ILE A 521 23.84 -11.10 -7.76
CA ILE A 521 23.77 -12.24 -8.69
C ILE A 521 25.04 -13.05 -8.48
N GLN A 522 24.92 -14.22 -7.84
CA GLN A 522 26.03 -15.11 -7.52
C GLN A 522 25.58 -16.57 -7.62
N GLU A 523 26.46 -17.46 -8.08
CA GLU A 523 26.11 -18.87 -8.25
C GLU A 523 25.71 -19.57 -6.94
N GLY A 524 26.29 -19.14 -5.81
CA GLY A 524 25.95 -19.67 -4.47
C GLY A 524 24.63 -19.15 -3.89
N ASN A 525 24.01 -18.13 -4.50
CA ASN A 525 22.73 -17.60 -4.05
C ASN A 525 21.57 -18.50 -4.51
N PRO A 526 20.48 -18.61 -3.74
CA PRO A 526 19.26 -19.24 -4.22
C PRO A 526 18.75 -18.58 -5.50
N ASP A 527 18.18 -19.35 -6.43
CA ASP A 527 17.62 -18.85 -7.69
C ASP A 527 16.67 -17.66 -7.49
N LEU A 528 15.84 -17.69 -6.45
CA LEU A 528 14.93 -16.58 -6.12
C LEU A 528 15.67 -15.27 -5.80
N VAL A 529 16.82 -15.35 -5.13
CA VAL A 529 17.63 -14.17 -4.79
C VAL A 529 18.28 -13.61 -6.05
N ASN A 530 18.80 -14.49 -6.92
CA ASN A 530 19.38 -14.08 -8.19
C ASN A 530 18.32 -13.47 -9.13
N GLU A 531 17.13 -14.08 -9.18
CA GLU A 531 15.96 -13.55 -9.91
C GLU A 531 15.57 -12.16 -9.39
N ALA A 532 15.41 -12.03 -8.08
CA ALA A 532 15.08 -10.76 -7.45
C ALA A 532 16.16 -9.69 -7.70
N ALA A 533 17.44 -10.06 -7.68
CA ALA A 533 18.54 -9.15 -7.96
C ALA A 533 18.54 -8.69 -9.43
N LEU A 534 18.30 -9.59 -10.40
CA LEU A 534 18.16 -9.26 -11.82
C LEU A 534 16.98 -8.33 -12.07
N MET A 535 15.80 -8.67 -11.54
CA MET A 535 14.60 -7.84 -11.71
C MET A 535 14.74 -6.47 -11.05
N THR A 536 15.39 -6.43 -9.88
CA THR A 536 15.73 -5.17 -9.21
C THR A 536 16.64 -4.32 -10.08
N GLN A 537 17.72 -4.88 -10.64
CA GLN A 537 18.62 -4.14 -11.51
C GLN A 537 17.93 -3.63 -12.78
N LEU A 538 17.00 -4.40 -13.38
CA LEU A 538 16.18 -3.92 -14.50
C LEU A 538 15.29 -2.74 -14.09
N ALA A 539 14.62 -2.82 -12.94
CA ALA A 539 13.82 -1.73 -12.39
C ALA A 539 14.66 -0.47 -12.13
N SER A 540 15.81 -0.63 -11.48
CA SER A 540 16.79 0.43 -11.22
C SER A 540 17.19 1.15 -12.51
N LEU A 541 17.62 0.39 -13.52
CA LEU A 541 18.09 0.91 -14.80
C LEU A 541 16.98 1.62 -15.58
N HIS A 542 15.74 1.12 -15.51
CA HIS A 542 14.57 1.83 -16.03
C HIS A 542 14.38 3.18 -15.33
N THR A 543 14.38 3.18 -14.00
CA THR A 543 14.15 4.39 -13.18
C THR A 543 15.20 5.48 -13.42
N VAL A 544 16.47 5.10 -13.60
CA VAL A 544 17.57 6.05 -13.83
C VAL A 544 17.95 6.27 -15.29
N TYR A 545 17.24 5.66 -16.25
CA TYR A 545 17.64 5.64 -17.67
C TYR A 545 17.99 7.01 -18.25
N GLY A 546 17.12 8.00 -18.02
CA GLY A 546 17.32 9.37 -18.51
C GLY A 546 18.51 10.11 -17.87
N ALA A 547 19.07 9.59 -16.79
CA ALA A 547 20.28 10.09 -16.14
C ALA A 547 21.55 9.35 -16.61
N LEU A 548 21.43 8.24 -17.35
CA LEU A 548 22.59 7.50 -17.85
C LEU A 548 23.24 8.18 -19.05
N ARG A 549 24.54 7.92 -19.26
CA ARG A 549 25.26 8.31 -20.48
C ARG A 549 24.71 7.54 -21.69
N LEU A 550 24.86 8.10 -22.89
CA LEU A 550 24.34 7.48 -24.12
C LEU A 550 24.83 6.04 -24.34
N ASP A 551 26.10 5.75 -24.04
CA ASP A 551 26.65 4.39 -24.16
C ASP A 551 26.00 3.42 -23.17
N ASP A 552 25.82 3.85 -21.91
CA ASP A 552 25.12 3.07 -20.89
C ASP A 552 23.64 2.90 -21.25
N GLN A 553 22.99 3.92 -21.80
CA GLN A 553 21.62 3.82 -22.32
C GLN A 553 21.51 2.76 -23.43
N ASN A 554 22.49 2.67 -24.33
CA ASN A 554 22.49 1.64 -25.37
C ASN A 554 22.72 0.24 -24.80
N ARG A 555 23.56 0.10 -23.77
CA ARG A 555 23.73 -1.16 -23.02
C ARG A 555 22.43 -1.59 -22.33
N VAL A 556 21.73 -0.66 -21.70
CA VAL A 556 20.43 -0.91 -21.07
C VAL A 556 19.42 -1.39 -22.11
N LYS A 557 19.34 -0.78 -23.29
CA LYS A 557 18.44 -1.24 -24.37
C LYS A 557 18.69 -2.70 -24.73
N LYS A 558 19.95 -3.08 -24.95
CA LYS A 558 20.33 -4.48 -25.25
C LYS A 558 19.89 -5.44 -24.14
N LEU A 559 20.11 -5.06 -22.89
CA LEU A 559 19.67 -5.86 -21.74
C LEU A 559 18.14 -6.05 -21.72
N PHE A 560 17.38 -5.00 -22.00
CA PHE A 560 15.92 -5.10 -22.13
C PHE A 560 15.46 -5.91 -23.34
N ASP A 561 16.24 -5.96 -24.43
CA ASP A 561 15.94 -6.81 -25.57
C ASP A 561 16.11 -8.29 -25.20
N VAL A 562 17.16 -8.66 -24.45
CA VAL A 562 17.32 -10.01 -23.88
C VAL A 562 16.15 -10.37 -22.95
N TYR A 563 15.68 -9.41 -22.14
CA TYR A 563 14.51 -9.62 -21.31
C TYR A 563 13.23 -9.86 -22.15
N LYS A 564 13.04 -9.13 -23.26
CA LYS A 564 11.90 -9.37 -24.16
C LYS A 564 11.96 -10.75 -24.82
N GLU A 565 13.15 -11.22 -25.20
CA GLU A 565 13.33 -12.59 -25.71
C GLU A 565 12.92 -13.63 -24.66
N PHE A 566 13.26 -13.38 -23.39
CA PHE A 566 12.82 -14.22 -22.28
C PHE A 566 11.28 -14.26 -22.18
N LEU A 567 10.59 -13.12 -22.35
CA LEU A 567 9.13 -13.07 -22.29
C LEU A 567 8.44 -13.90 -23.40
N ASP A 568 9.16 -14.29 -24.45
CA ASP A 568 8.70 -15.21 -25.50
C ASP A 568 9.05 -16.68 -25.23
N SER A 569 9.73 -16.96 -24.11
CA SER A 569 10.12 -18.29 -23.69
C SER A 569 9.08 -18.93 -22.75
N PRO A 570 9.09 -20.27 -22.59
CA PRO A 570 8.23 -20.95 -21.61
C PRO A 570 8.78 -20.86 -20.17
N ASP A 571 9.98 -20.30 -19.96
CA ASP A 571 10.60 -20.19 -18.65
C ASP A 571 9.85 -19.18 -17.78
N THR A 572 9.68 -19.48 -16.49
CA THR A 572 8.97 -18.60 -15.54
C THR A 572 9.90 -17.70 -14.72
N SER A 573 11.22 -17.83 -14.92
CA SER A 573 12.27 -17.09 -14.22
C SER A 573 13.30 -16.61 -15.22
N PHE A 574 13.58 -15.30 -15.23
CA PHE A 574 14.57 -14.72 -16.12
C PHE A 574 15.98 -15.24 -15.82
N TYR A 575 16.33 -15.41 -14.54
CA TYR A 575 17.59 -16.02 -14.13
C TYR A 575 17.75 -17.44 -14.69
N LYS A 576 16.71 -18.28 -14.57
CA LYS A 576 16.74 -19.64 -15.11
C LYS A 576 16.86 -19.65 -16.62
N TYR A 577 16.13 -18.78 -17.32
CA TYR A 577 16.26 -18.60 -18.78
C TYR A 577 17.69 -18.26 -19.21
N LEU A 578 18.38 -17.40 -18.47
CA LEU A 578 19.77 -17.06 -18.75
C LEU A 578 20.73 -18.24 -18.54
N ARG A 579 20.36 -19.21 -17.69
CA ARG A 579 21.13 -20.44 -17.42
C ARG A 579 20.71 -21.64 -18.26
N THR A 580 19.54 -21.63 -18.89
CA THR A 580 19.07 -22.76 -19.69
C THR A 580 19.56 -22.62 -21.14
N THR A 581 20.27 -23.64 -21.62
CA THR A 581 20.36 -23.86 -23.07
C THR A 581 19.04 -24.44 -23.55
N ARG A 582 18.47 -23.92 -24.67
CA ARG A 582 17.28 -24.48 -25.30
C ARG A 582 17.47 -26.00 -25.47
N ALA A 583 16.81 -26.75 -24.59
CA ALA A 583 16.98 -28.18 -24.45
C ALA A 583 16.28 -28.88 -25.61
N SER A 584 17.04 -29.18 -26.67
CA SER A 584 16.68 -30.27 -27.58
C SER A 584 17.74 -31.36 -27.64
N ASP A 585 18.88 -31.23 -26.96
CA ASP A 585 19.85 -32.34 -26.84
C ASP A 585 20.87 -32.10 -25.70
N LYS A 586 20.72 -32.82 -24.58
CA LYS A 586 21.59 -32.71 -23.38
C LYS A 586 22.90 -33.52 -23.50
N THR A 587 23.15 -34.16 -24.64
CA THR A 587 24.25 -35.12 -24.80
C THR A 587 25.55 -34.50 -25.32
N LYS A 588 25.60 -33.18 -25.59
CA LYS A 588 26.78 -32.52 -26.20
C LYS A 588 27.44 -31.49 -25.26
N PRO A 589 28.73 -31.67 -24.89
CA PRO A 589 29.51 -30.76 -24.04
C PRO A 589 29.61 -29.31 -24.54
N GLU A 590 29.66 -29.11 -25.86
CA GLU A 590 29.77 -27.79 -26.53
C GLU A 590 28.61 -26.82 -26.24
N LYS A 591 27.51 -27.30 -25.64
CA LYS A 591 26.35 -26.46 -25.29
C LYS A 591 26.28 -26.05 -23.81
N LEU A 592 27.04 -26.65 -22.90
CA LEU A 592 27.14 -26.11 -21.53
C LEU A 592 27.81 -24.72 -21.55
N GLU A 593 28.81 -24.54 -22.43
CA GLU A 593 29.52 -23.26 -22.63
C GLU A 593 28.60 -22.11 -23.10
N LEU A 594 27.49 -22.41 -23.80
CA LEU A 594 26.57 -21.40 -24.35
C LEU A 594 25.55 -20.85 -23.32
N ALA A 595 25.16 -21.64 -22.31
CA ALA A 595 24.30 -21.16 -21.23
C ALA A 595 25.05 -20.19 -20.32
N ASP A 596 26.29 -20.53 -19.96
CA ASP A 596 27.16 -19.62 -19.21
C ASP A 596 27.42 -18.34 -20.01
N SER A 597 27.46 -18.41 -21.35
CA SER A 597 27.64 -17.24 -22.21
C SER A 597 26.52 -16.18 -22.10
N ARG A 598 25.24 -16.54 -21.94
CA ARG A 598 24.14 -15.56 -21.89
C ARG A 598 24.06 -14.84 -20.56
N LEU A 599 24.13 -15.61 -19.46
CA LEU A 599 24.22 -15.02 -18.13
C LEU A 599 25.48 -14.15 -18.03
N GLN A 600 26.62 -14.62 -18.54
CA GLN A 600 27.86 -13.84 -18.56
C GLN A 600 27.72 -12.56 -19.38
N GLU A 601 27.08 -12.58 -20.56
CA GLU A 601 26.84 -11.37 -21.36
C GLU A 601 26.00 -10.33 -20.59
N VAL A 602 24.96 -10.77 -19.89
CA VAL A 602 24.15 -9.90 -19.03
C VAL A 602 24.99 -9.33 -17.89
N LEU A 603 25.77 -10.17 -17.20
CA LEU A 603 26.65 -9.74 -16.12
C LEU A 603 27.74 -8.78 -16.60
N ASP A 604 28.35 -9.03 -17.76
CA ASP A 604 29.34 -8.16 -18.39
C ASP A 604 28.73 -6.81 -18.77
N THR A 605 27.50 -6.81 -19.28
CA THR A 605 26.75 -5.59 -19.58
C THR A 605 26.51 -4.76 -18.32
N LEU A 606 26.04 -5.41 -17.25
CA LEU A 606 25.82 -4.76 -15.95
C LEU A 606 27.12 -4.23 -15.35
N ASN A 607 28.19 -5.02 -15.39
CA ASN A 607 29.51 -4.62 -14.90
C ASN A 607 30.10 -3.47 -15.72
N ALA A 608 29.89 -3.45 -17.03
CA ALA A 608 30.32 -2.34 -17.88
C ALA A 608 29.59 -1.03 -17.53
N ILE A 609 28.28 -1.09 -17.23
CA ILE A 609 27.51 0.07 -16.76
C ILE A 609 28.07 0.55 -15.40
N LYS A 610 28.33 -0.39 -14.47
CA LYS A 610 28.90 -0.07 -13.15
C LYS A 610 30.28 0.59 -13.23
N ASN A 611 31.14 0.09 -14.11
CA ASN A 611 32.53 0.56 -14.26
C ASN A 611 32.66 1.87 -15.07
N THR A 612 31.60 2.32 -15.73
CA THR A 612 31.64 3.58 -16.49
C THR A 612 31.75 4.76 -15.53
N LYS A 613 32.84 5.53 -15.65
CA LYS A 613 33.01 6.77 -14.88
C LYS A 613 31.93 7.78 -15.28
N THR A 614 31.11 8.17 -14.32
CA THR A 614 30.15 9.28 -14.42
C THR A 614 30.55 10.36 -13.44
N LYS A 615 30.73 11.58 -13.92
CA LYS A 615 30.87 12.75 -13.06
C LYS A 615 29.49 13.33 -12.79
N PRO A 616 29.24 13.91 -11.60
CA PRO A 616 28.02 14.69 -11.34
C PRO A 616 27.74 15.79 -12.39
N SER A 617 28.77 16.29 -13.08
CA SER A 617 28.65 17.26 -14.18
C SER A 617 28.14 16.70 -15.50
N ASP A 618 28.24 15.39 -15.71
CA ASP A 618 27.78 14.73 -16.95
C ASP A 618 26.26 14.68 -17.04
N PHE A 619 25.63 14.97 -15.91
CA PHE A 619 24.20 14.99 -15.75
C PHE A 619 23.67 16.39 -16.14
N GLN A 620 23.12 16.53 -17.36
CA GLN A 620 22.43 17.73 -17.83
C GLN A 620 20.91 17.58 -17.68
N PRO A 621 20.22 18.56 -17.09
CA PRO A 621 18.76 18.63 -17.16
C PRO A 621 18.29 18.64 -18.65
N GLU A 622 17.19 17.95 -19.01
CA GLU A 622 16.39 18.20 -20.23
C GLU A 622 16.28 19.68 -20.67
N LYS A 623 16.25 19.96 -21.97
CA LYS A 623 16.33 21.35 -22.47
C LYS A 623 15.03 22.17 -22.32
N ASP A 624 13.89 21.55 -22.02
CA ASP A 624 12.56 22.18 -22.02
C ASP A 624 12.11 22.80 -20.68
N PHE A 625 12.95 22.84 -19.64
CA PHE A 625 12.54 23.36 -18.32
C PHE A 625 12.16 24.84 -18.29
N LYS A 626 12.65 25.65 -19.23
CA LYS A 626 12.51 27.13 -19.17
C LYS A 626 11.06 27.63 -19.22
N LYS A 627 10.10 26.78 -19.61
CA LYS A 627 8.67 27.13 -19.69
C LYS A 627 7.87 26.82 -18.42
N ARG A 628 8.50 26.21 -17.41
CA ARG A 628 7.82 25.75 -16.19
C ARG A 628 7.94 26.76 -15.06
N SER A 629 7.07 26.66 -14.05
CA SER A 629 7.16 27.51 -12.84
C SER A 629 8.50 27.32 -12.12
N GLU A 630 8.96 28.34 -11.39
CA GLU A 630 10.20 28.28 -10.59
C GLU A 630 10.21 27.07 -9.64
N PHE A 631 9.05 26.80 -9.03
CA PHE A 631 8.84 25.64 -8.17
C PHE A 631 9.14 24.32 -8.88
N GLU A 632 8.58 24.15 -10.08
CA GLU A 632 8.72 22.95 -10.86
C GLU A 632 10.16 22.77 -11.36
N GLN A 633 10.83 23.87 -11.71
CA GLN A 633 12.25 23.87 -12.11
C GLN A 633 13.16 23.43 -10.94
N HIS A 634 12.95 24.00 -9.75
CA HIS A 634 13.72 23.62 -8.55
C HIS A 634 13.51 22.13 -8.21
N ARG A 635 12.27 21.68 -8.26
CA ARG A 635 11.91 20.30 -7.98
C ARG A 635 12.49 19.32 -8.99
N GLN A 636 12.42 19.63 -10.29
CA GLN A 636 13.04 18.79 -11.32
C GLN A 636 14.54 18.68 -11.14
N THR A 637 15.22 19.76 -10.73
CA THR A 637 16.64 19.73 -10.35
C THR A 637 16.88 18.77 -9.18
N PHE A 638 15.96 18.73 -8.21
CA PHE A 638 16.05 17.81 -7.07
C PHE A 638 15.78 16.35 -7.46
N THR A 639 14.72 16.08 -8.24
CA THR A 639 14.44 14.75 -8.82
C THR A 639 15.62 14.24 -9.64
N TYR A 640 16.28 15.13 -10.37
CA TYR A 640 17.46 14.82 -11.15
C TYR A 640 18.66 14.44 -10.27
N SER A 641 18.92 15.20 -9.21
CA SER A 641 19.92 14.86 -8.20
C SER A 641 19.63 13.51 -7.54
N ALA A 642 18.36 13.20 -7.25
CA ALA A 642 17.96 11.90 -6.71
C ALA A 642 18.21 10.75 -7.70
N LYS A 643 17.94 10.95 -9.00
CA LYS A 643 18.31 9.98 -10.04
C LYS A 643 19.82 9.78 -10.14
N ALA A 644 20.61 10.85 -10.08
CA ALA A 644 22.07 10.75 -10.07
C ALA A 644 22.60 9.98 -8.85
N ALA A 645 22.00 10.18 -7.67
CA ALA A 645 22.31 9.39 -6.48
C ALA A 645 21.98 7.91 -6.67
N LEU A 646 20.83 7.58 -7.26
CA LEU A 646 20.45 6.20 -7.59
C LEU A 646 21.42 5.56 -8.60
N VAL A 647 21.92 6.32 -9.58
CA VAL A 647 22.99 5.85 -10.48
C VAL A 647 24.24 5.50 -9.68
N GLN A 648 24.63 6.32 -8.71
CA GLN A 648 25.80 6.03 -7.88
C GLN A 648 25.58 4.77 -7.03
N PHE A 649 24.41 4.62 -6.39
CA PHE A 649 24.05 3.39 -5.66
C PHE A 649 24.12 2.15 -6.56
N PHE A 650 23.67 2.26 -7.82
CA PHE A 650 23.74 1.17 -8.77
C PHE A 650 25.18 0.81 -9.14
N LYS A 651 26.00 1.83 -9.44
CA LYS A 651 27.40 1.66 -9.86
C LYS A 651 28.29 1.08 -8.77
N GLU A 652 28.08 1.50 -7.53
CA GLU A 652 28.79 0.95 -6.37
C GLU A 652 28.29 -0.44 -5.95
N GLY A 653 27.22 -0.95 -6.57
CA GLY A 653 26.55 -2.17 -6.10
C GLY A 653 25.83 -1.99 -4.76
N ALA A 654 25.74 -0.74 -4.27
CA ALA A 654 25.26 -0.40 -2.94
C ALA A 654 23.75 -0.56 -2.76
N PHE A 655 22.98 -0.63 -3.86
CA PHE A 655 21.53 -0.87 -3.82
C PHE A 655 21.16 -2.23 -3.20
N GLY A 656 22.04 -3.24 -3.32
CA GLY A 656 21.80 -4.59 -2.78
C GLY A 656 22.06 -4.73 -1.28
N HIS A 657 22.72 -3.76 -0.66
CA HIS A 657 23.05 -3.77 0.76
C HIS A 657 21.86 -3.32 1.62
N HIS A 658 21.59 -4.08 2.67
CA HIS A 658 20.46 -3.88 3.57
C HIS A 658 20.48 -2.52 4.29
N GLU A 659 21.66 -1.97 4.58
CA GLU A 659 21.84 -0.63 5.19
C GLU A 659 21.28 0.49 4.31
N ASN A 660 21.29 0.28 2.99
CA ASN A 660 20.86 1.26 2.01
C ASN A 660 19.41 1.07 1.56
N GLY A 661 18.78 -0.07 1.86
CA GLY A 661 17.47 -0.45 1.31
C GLY A 661 16.37 0.60 1.50
N TYR A 662 16.26 1.20 2.70
CA TYR A 662 15.28 2.27 2.93
C TYR A 662 15.54 3.53 2.11
N THR A 663 16.81 3.92 2.00
CA THR A 663 17.23 5.11 1.25
C THR A 663 16.99 4.89 -0.24
N TYR A 664 17.41 3.74 -0.76
CA TYR A 664 17.23 3.36 -2.16
C TYR A 664 15.75 3.32 -2.54
N GLN A 665 14.94 2.59 -1.80
CA GLN A 665 13.49 2.48 -2.04
C GLN A 665 12.78 3.84 -1.96
N ALA A 666 13.15 4.70 -1.01
CA ALA A 666 12.57 6.04 -0.92
C ALA A 666 12.97 6.93 -2.10
N LEU A 667 14.24 6.88 -2.54
CA LEU A 667 14.69 7.62 -3.72
C LEU A 667 14.00 7.11 -4.98
N SER A 668 13.87 5.79 -5.14
CA SER A 668 13.19 5.16 -6.29
C SER A 668 11.74 5.61 -6.38
N VAL A 669 10.96 5.44 -5.30
CA VAL A 669 9.55 5.87 -5.24
C VAL A 669 9.41 7.39 -5.46
N PHE A 670 10.38 8.19 -5.01
CA PHE A 670 10.36 9.63 -5.21
C PHE A 670 10.55 10.06 -6.67
N VAL A 671 11.37 9.35 -7.45
CA VAL A 671 11.68 9.71 -8.84
C VAL A 671 10.82 8.99 -9.88
N GLU A 672 10.10 7.94 -9.47
CA GLU A 672 9.16 7.17 -10.30
C GLU A 672 7.89 7.97 -10.62
N ASN A 673 7.44 7.91 -11.88
CA ASN A 673 6.17 8.51 -12.28
C ASN A 673 4.96 7.73 -11.75
N SER A 674 5.10 6.41 -11.70
CA SER A 674 4.06 5.51 -11.19
C SER A 674 4.68 4.27 -10.57
N SER A 675 4.18 3.87 -9.42
CA SER A 675 4.66 2.65 -8.76
C SER A 675 3.62 1.99 -7.88
N ILE A 676 3.82 0.69 -7.69
CA ILE A 676 3.11 -0.10 -6.69
C ILE A 676 4.06 -0.27 -5.50
N GLY A 677 3.57 -0.09 -4.28
CA GLY A 677 4.35 -0.32 -3.06
C GLY A 677 3.65 -1.29 -2.13
N GLY A 678 4.32 -2.39 -1.76
CA GLY A 678 3.84 -3.23 -0.69
C GLY A 678 4.30 -4.68 -0.71
N CYS A 679 4.09 -5.33 0.44
CA CYS A 679 4.24 -6.76 0.64
C CYS A 679 3.48 -7.15 1.92
N LYS A 680 3.23 -8.45 2.10
CA LYS A 680 2.67 -9.05 3.31
C LYS A 680 3.22 -8.38 4.59
N SER A 681 2.30 -7.85 5.40
CA SER A 681 2.60 -7.21 6.69
C SER A 681 3.58 -6.03 6.61
N ALA A 682 3.76 -5.43 5.43
CA ALA A 682 4.68 -4.31 5.21
C ALA A 682 4.03 -2.94 5.48
N ASN A 683 3.00 -2.86 6.34
CA ASN A 683 2.35 -1.58 6.63
C ASN A 683 3.34 -0.57 7.22
N GLU A 684 4.10 -1.00 8.23
CA GLU A 684 5.13 -0.18 8.88
C GLU A 684 6.27 0.16 7.90
N ARG A 685 6.67 -0.80 7.06
CA ARG A 685 7.72 -0.61 6.04
C ARG A 685 7.29 0.38 4.95
N ALA A 686 6.08 0.24 4.44
CA ALA A 686 5.50 1.18 3.48
C ALA A 686 5.37 2.58 4.08
N GLN A 687 4.93 2.68 5.35
CA GLN A 687 4.91 3.96 6.07
C GLN A 687 6.32 4.56 6.22
N ALA A 688 7.32 3.74 6.53
CA ALA A 688 8.71 4.19 6.67
C ALA A 688 9.33 4.66 5.35
N VAL A 689 9.02 4.00 4.23
CA VAL A 689 9.42 4.45 2.88
C VAL A 689 8.66 5.73 2.52
N ASN A 690 7.33 5.75 2.60
CA ASN A 690 6.52 6.91 2.23
C ASN A 690 6.77 8.14 3.10
N GLY A 691 7.11 7.95 4.38
CA GLY A 691 7.56 9.03 5.26
C GLY A 691 8.86 9.67 4.77
N ARG A 692 9.83 8.88 4.29
CA ARG A 692 11.06 9.39 3.68
C ARG A 692 10.80 10.08 2.34
N VAL A 693 9.92 9.52 1.51
CA VAL A 693 9.47 10.17 0.27
C VAL A 693 8.84 11.53 0.58
N SER A 694 8.04 11.64 1.64
CA SER A 694 7.44 12.91 2.07
C SER A 694 8.49 13.94 2.52
N ILE A 695 9.60 13.49 3.12
CA ILE A 695 10.75 14.35 3.42
C ILE A 695 11.42 14.81 2.13
N LEU A 696 11.62 13.92 1.16
CA LEU A 696 12.17 14.25 -0.16
C LEU A 696 11.31 15.28 -0.89
N ASP A 697 9.98 15.15 -0.82
CA ASP A 697 9.06 16.17 -1.32
C ASP A 697 9.30 17.53 -0.66
N PHE A 698 9.39 17.57 0.67
CA PHE A 698 9.64 18.80 1.41
C PHE A 698 10.99 19.43 1.06
N VAL A 699 12.06 18.65 0.98
CA VAL A 699 13.39 19.21 0.64
C VAL A 699 13.52 19.60 -0.83
N SER A 700 12.65 19.06 -1.71
CA SER A 700 12.53 19.47 -3.11
C SER A 700 11.83 20.83 -3.30
N LEU A 701 11.37 21.47 -2.22
CA LEU A 701 10.79 22.81 -2.24
C LEU A 701 11.90 23.88 -2.26
N PRO A 702 11.66 25.04 -2.92
CA PRO A 702 12.58 26.17 -2.87
C PRO A 702 12.97 26.54 -1.43
N PRO A 703 14.24 26.91 -1.15
CA PRO A 703 14.68 27.25 0.19
C PRO A 703 13.84 28.35 0.88
N ALA A 704 13.36 29.34 0.11
CA ALA A 704 12.49 30.40 0.63
C ALA A 704 11.16 29.83 1.16
N THR A 705 10.55 28.89 0.44
CA THR A 705 9.33 28.20 0.86
C THR A 705 9.55 27.36 2.11
N ARG A 706 10.68 26.64 2.20
CA ARG A 706 11.00 25.80 3.37
C ARG A 706 11.14 26.60 4.65
N LYS A 707 11.68 27.83 4.59
CA LYS A 707 11.86 28.71 5.76
C LYS A 707 10.54 29.16 6.42
N LEU A 708 9.40 28.95 5.74
CA LEU A 708 8.08 29.28 6.27
C LEU A 708 7.53 28.21 7.24
N PHE A 709 8.15 27.03 7.29
CA PHE A 709 7.80 25.90 8.15
C PHE A 709 8.87 25.69 9.22
#